data_AF-A0AA35QZQ6-F1
#
_entry.id   AF-A0AA35QZQ6-F1
#
_cell.length_a   1.000
_cell.length_b   1.000
_cell.length_c   1.000
_cell.angle_alpha   90.00
_cell.angle_beta   90.00
_cell.angle_gamma   90.00
#
_symmetry.space_group_name_H-M   'P 1'
#
loop_
_entity.id
_entity.type
_entity.pdbx_description
1 polymer ?
#
loop_
_entity_poly.entity_id
_entity_poly.type
_entity_poly.pdbx_seq_one_letter_code
_entity_poly.pdbx_strand_id
1 'polypeptide(L)'
;MGKCGLLGIIVAVCLLLEVGRGQRLEPSGPCTSDGTLHKALQNISSNSVVSLESGVHCLSEAVLVSGVDNITIVGLDQTDVVITCSDGVGLMFLNISGLTLRNLQIMECGVTGETLTQAVSLTQELLQLFFKVPTGTRVAVYLASVSGLEMEDVAITNTTGLGLAGINVVGDSSITNCRFSNNRQAQKTCSFVNNTNYIRNTGERIGGGAFFLFQDFVDSNISTCENLDFYSLTITNSSFVGNTECSDLAAVEFNYRDSLEVREAGYPIGGSGGITAIFGQSCFAMNVTTVSTVFEENSATYGSAAHVGIFQGASHSYAVFDNCLFTRNGFLSSEFDLDFLTSGGAIGVYNDLVSPFPEVQVFIHERRIGFVARDSNFTDNGAINGGAIEILSLVTTAVADLTDSAHFFIEDCVFTGNRATRGAAVYIQELKLHARVLGIQVLAWNIKITANKLETLGDITSISSSDSTAVFDVNAINVTLAGDCVFEDNIGSALQGTSSIIGIAGNVSIARNIGFYGAGIILQIAFLVILPRSSLDVSNNVARVYGGGLYVNQITSSPIPTLFDCFMYFNYDQFSFCDDCSFNTSSFSVSFTNNSALLAGTIFGSALLNCPWSQPLILTYNTINVLQILDTHFSHLFQFTPDPTGIRNVRTPVSRVYIENGITEYSLAPGEVAQVPIRPVDSLDQSISTILGSFVELSQGLSQTIIPALGPNIITGYTANSNLSTSLAVLGATNITTNIVVYSLDVGYRPAQVDIRVNLLDCPVGFEYRETTLRCECSQELLEREVECDSTNLVLRVPTQLWVGPVDRSTFAVGNCIRGLCEPGDANISVRNNSVNFDLQCRPSLNRGGVLCGSCLDGYTNVFGSPRCLKCSNNYAVIILLFLLLGALLIALLVIFPVNLSSGYLNGILFWANIVSLYERILSPSDGGPRVAVLANWLTLNLGY
;
A
#
# COMPACT_ATOMS: atom_id res chain seq x y z
N MET A 1 24.34 -74.37 -75.37
CA MET A 1 25.13 -74.98 -74.27
C MET A 1 25.78 -73.85 -73.49
N GLY A 2 25.67 -73.85 -72.15
CA GLY A 2 26.35 -72.91 -71.25
C GLY A 2 25.47 -71.80 -70.66
N LYS A 3 24.65 -72.12 -69.65
CA LYS A 3 23.90 -71.13 -68.85
C LYS A 3 24.76 -70.62 -67.68
N CYS A 4 25.21 -69.37 -67.77
CA CYS A 4 25.48 -68.52 -66.62
C CYS A 4 24.17 -67.84 -66.21
N GLY A 5 23.87 -67.78 -64.91
CA GLY A 5 22.74 -66.98 -64.39
C GLY A 5 21.91 -67.71 -63.36
N LEU A 6 22.48 -68.01 -62.19
CA LEU A 6 21.71 -68.33 -60.98
C LEU A 6 22.55 -68.14 -59.70
N LEU A 7 23.22 -66.99 -59.53
CA LEU A 7 23.85 -66.65 -58.24
C LEU A 7 23.70 -65.18 -57.83
N GLY A 8 22.94 -64.38 -58.58
CA GLY A 8 22.77 -62.93 -58.33
C GLY A 8 21.48 -62.52 -57.62
N ILE A 9 20.57 -63.46 -57.29
CA ILE A 9 19.22 -63.12 -56.81
C ILE A 9 19.01 -63.46 -55.32
N ILE A 10 19.88 -64.25 -54.68
CA ILE A 10 19.74 -64.59 -53.25
C ILE A 10 20.40 -63.54 -52.32
N VAL A 11 21.32 -62.72 -52.83
CA VAL A 11 21.92 -61.61 -52.04
C VAL A 11 21.03 -60.35 -52.08
N ALA A 12 20.16 -60.20 -53.07
CA ALA A 12 19.27 -59.03 -53.20
C ALA A 12 17.99 -59.12 -52.35
N VAL A 13 17.60 -60.31 -51.86
CA VAL A 13 16.40 -60.48 -51.02
C VAL A 13 16.69 -60.42 -49.51
N CYS A 14 17.95 -60.60 -49.08
CA CYS A 14 18.36 -60.31 -47.69
C CYS A 14 18.68 -58.83 -47.43
N LEU A 15 18.80 -58.00 -48.47
CA LEU A 15 19.06 -56.55 -48.36
C LEU A 15 17.78 -55.69 -48.43
N LEU A 16 16.60 -56.31 -48.52
CA LEU A 16 15.29 -55.62 -48.56
C LEU A 16 14.39 -55.94 -47.35
N LEU A 17 14.97 -56.48 -46.27
CA LEU A 17 14.29 -56.80 -45.00
C LEU A 17 15.07 -56.28 -43.78
N GLU A 18 15.69 -55.09 -43.83
CA GLU A 18 16.00 -54.33 -42.60
C GLU A 18 14.75 -53.51 -42.23
N VAL A 19 13.75 -54.22 -41.74
CA VAL A 19 12.62 -53.64 -41.00
C VAL A 19 13.11 -53.45 -39.57
N GLY A 20 13.25 -52.18 -39.14
CA GLY A 20 13.43 -51.72 -37.74
C GLY A 20 14.40 -52.52 -36.86
N ARG A 21 15.61 -52.03 -36.61
CA ARG A 21 16.47 -52.53 -35.52
C ARG A 21 15.85 -52.15 -34.16
N GLY A 22 14.93 -52.97 -33.67
CA GLY A 22 14.44 -52.89 -32.29
C GLY A 22 15.49 -53.49 -31.34
N GLN A 23 15.94 -52.72 -30.35
CA GLN A 23 16.76 -53.23 -29.24
C GLN A 23 15.88 -53.36 -28.00
N ARG A 24 15.81 -54.58 -27.43
CA ARG A 24 15.10 -54.87 -26.19
C ARG A 24 16.12 -55.00 -25.06
N LEU A 25 15.94 -54.26 -23.97
CA LEU A 25 16.89 -54.19 -22.85
C LEU A 25 16.25 -54.69 -21.55
N GLU A 26 16.92 -55.64 -20.91
CA GLU A 26 16.60 -56.10 -19.55
C GLU A 26 17.16 -55.12 -18.49
N PRO A 27 16.59 -55.07 -17.27
CA PRO A 27 17.03 -54.19 -16.19
C PRO A 27 18.51 -54.39 -15.85
N SER A 28 19.18 -53.31 -15.46
CA SER A 28 20.55 -53.41 -14.95
C SER A 28 20.51 -53.96 -13.51
N GLY A 29 21.48 -54.79 -13.14
CA GLY A 29 21.79 -55.06 -11.73
C GLY A 29 22.23 -53.78 -10.98
N PRO A 30 22.92 -53.85 -9.82
CA PRO A 30 23.39 -52.64 -9.13
C PRO A 30 24.17 -51.73 -10.09
N CYS A 31 23.98 -50.40 -10.00
CA CYS A 31 24.49 -49.44 -10.97
C CYS A 31 26.03 -49.54 -11.11
N THR A 32 26.50 -50.32 -12.07
CA THR A 32 27.91 -50.44 -12.47
C THR A 32 28.20 -49.58 -13.69
N SER A 33 29.45 -49.16 -13.87
CA SER A 33 29.91 -48.22 -14.90
C SER A 33 29.78 -48.67 -16.36
N ASP A 34 29.12 -49.80 -16.65
CA ASP A 34 29.04 -50.40 -17.99
C ASP A 34 27.58 -50.69 -18.39
N GLY A 35 26.71 -49.70 -18.19
CA GLY A 35 25.25 -49.81 -18.36
C GLY A 35 24.82 -50.13 -19.79
N THR A 36 23.94 -51.11 -19.94
CA THR A 36 23.37 -51.56 -21.22
C THR A 36 22.60 -50.45 -21.94
N LEU A 37 21.88 -49.59 -21.20
CA LEU A 37 21.14 -48.45 -21.74
C LEU A 37 22.06 -47.39 -22.36
N HIS A 38 23.17 -47.06 -21.69
CA HIS A 38 24.14 -46.08 -22.18
C HIS A 38 24.71 -46.49 -23.55
N LYS A 39 25.16 -47.74 -23.69
CA LYS A 39 25.70 -48.28 -24.95
C LYS A 39 24.66 -48.34 -26.08
N ALA A 40 23.41 -48.65 -25.73
CA ALA A 40 22.31 -48.69 -26.68
C ALA A 40 22.03 -47.29 -27.26
N LEU A 41 21.95 -46.27 -26.39
CA LEU A 41 21.67 -44.90 -26.82
C LEU A 41 22.87 -44.25 -27.53
N GLN A 42 24.10 -44.52 -27.12
CA GLN A 42 25.29 -44.00 -27.82
C GLN A 42 25.43 -44.47 -29.26
N ASN A 43 24.96 -45.68 -29.57
CA ASN A 43 25.08 -46.27 -30.91
C ASN A 43 23.75 -46.27 -31.68
N ILE A 44 22.79 -45.46 -31.24
CA ILE A 44 21.47 -45.40 -31.87
C ILE A 44 21.57 -44.78 -33.28
N SER A 45 20.85 -45.36 -34.24
CA SER A 45 20.75 -44.85 -35.62
C SER A 45 19.34 -44.35 -35.91
N SER A 46 19.13 -43.64 -37.01
CA SER A 46 17.78 -43.24 -37.42
C SER A 46 16.84 -44.44 -37.59
N ASN A 47 15.54 -44.24 -37.36
CA ASN A 47 14.48 -45.25 -37.42
C ASN A 47 14.68 -46.42 -36.42
N SER A 48 15.15 -46.11 -35.21
CA SER A 48 15.42 -47.10 -34.16
C SER A 48 14.37 -47.05 -33.04
N VAL A 49 14.08 -48.23 -32.47
CA VAL A 49 13.21 -48.38 -31.31
C VAL A 49 14.01 -49.05 -30.18
N VAL A 50 14.10 -48.38 -29.03
CA VAL A 50 14.68 -48.91 -27.79
C VAL A 50 13.53 -49.25 -26.84
N SER A 51 13.34 -50.54 -26.60
CA SER A 51 12.30 -51.06 -25.71
C SER A 51 12.90 -51.52 -24.39
N LEU A 52 12.43 -50.93 -23.29
CA LEU A 52 12.88 -51.22 -21.93
C LEU A 52 11.89 -52.15 -21.23
N GLU A 53 12.37 -53.24 -20.66
CA GLU A 53 11.56 -54.10 -19.79
C GLU A 53 11.35 -53.47 -18.41
N SER A 54 10.29 -53.90 -17.71
CA SER A 54 10.02 -53.53 -16.31
C SER A 54 11.25 -53.67 -15.42
N GLY A 55 11.58 -52.61 -14.68
CA GLY A 55 12.67 -52.56 -13.74
C GLY A 55 13.46 -51.25 -13.81
N VAL A 56 14.57 -51.24 -13.08
CA VAL A 56 15.47 -50.08 -12.97
C VAL A 56 16.60 -50.20 -14.00
N HIS A 57 16.76 -49.16 -14.81
CA HIS A 57 17.80 -49.00 -15.81
C HIS A 57 18.72 -47.86 -15.37
N CYS A 58 19.94 -48.19 -14.93
CA CYS A 58 20.88 -47.19 -14.45
C CYS A 58 21.64 -46.53 -15.61
N LEU A 59 21.81 -45.21 -15.51
CA LEU A 59 22.67 -44.42 -16.38
C LEU A 59 23.86 -43.88 -15.57
N SER A 60 25.05 -44.43 -15.81
CA SER A 60 26.28 -44.05 -15.10
C SER A 60 27.10 -42.95 -15.80
N GLU A 61 26.81 -42.70 -17.07
CA GLU A 61 27.49 -41.72 -17.92
C GLU A 61 26.47 -40.96 -18.77
N ALA A 62 26.69 -39.67 -18.96
CA ALA A 62 25.79 -38.81 -19.75
C ALA A 62 25.72 -39.28 -21.21
N VAL A 63 24.53 -39.20 -21.78
CA VAL A 63 24.27 -39.64 -23.15
C VAL A 63 23.89 -38.44 -24.00
N LEU A 64 24.65 -38.23 -25.08
CA LEU A 64 24.35 -37.27 -26.13
C LEU A 64 23.98 -38.02 -27.40
N VAL A 65 22.71 -37.96 -27.78
CA VAL A 65 22.20 -38.46 -29.07
C VAL A 65 22.06 -37.26 -30.00
N SER A 66 22.67 -37.32 -31.19
CA SER A 66 22.65 -36.18 -32.11
C SER A 66 22.60 -36.60 -33.58
N GLY A 67 21.85 -35.84 -34.40
CA GLY A 67 21.87 -35.97 -35.86
C GLY A 67 21.25 -37.27 -36.38
N VAL A 68 20.14 -37.69 -35.77
CA VAL A 68 19.43 -38.94 -36.04
C VAL A 68 17.93 -38.68 -36.03
N ASP A 69 17.17 -39.46 -36.78
CA ASP A 69 15.74 -39.22 -37.02
C ASP A 69 14.88 -40.43 -36.62
N ASN A 70 13.61 -40.20 -36.26
CA ASN A 70 12.62 -41.21 -35.92
C ASN A 70 13.11 -42.19 -34.85
N ILE A 71 13.36 -41.67 -33.65
CA ILE A 71 13.80 -42.46 -32.50
C ILE A 71 12.66 -42.64 -31.53
N THR A 72 12.42 -43.88 -31.11
CA THR A 72 11.45 -44.21 -30.07
C THR A 72 12.14 -44.88 -28.90
N ILE A 73 11.93 -44.36 -27.69
CA ILE A 73 12.32 -44.99 -26.42
C ILE A 73 11.02 -45.29 -25.66
N VAL A 74 10.76 -46.57 -25.39
CA VAL A 74 9.48 -47.02 -24.85
C VAL A 74 9.65 -48.05 -23.73
N GLY A 75 8.93 -47.84 -22.63
CA GLY A 75 8.73 -48.88 -21.62
C GLY A 75 7.66 -49.88 -22.06
N LEU A 76 7.97 -51.17 -21.99
CA LEU A 76 7.05 -52.24 -22.42
C LEU A 76 5.87 -52.46 -21.46
N ASP A 77 6.04 -52.09 -20.20
CA ASP A 77 5.01 -52.14 -19.16
C ASP A 77 4.73 -50.72 -18.65
N GLN A 78 3.44 -50.33 -18.58
CA GLN A 78 2.99 -48.94 -18.41
C GLN A 78 3.45 -48.24 -17.11
N THR A 79 3.99 -48.94 -16.10
CA THR A 79 4.25 -48.32 -14.78
C THR A 79 5.58 -48.66 -14.10
N ASP A 80 6.36 -49.64 -14.60
CA ASP A 80 7.49 -50.21 -13.84
C ASP A 80 8.88 -49.94 -14.46
N VAL A 81 8.98 -49.11 -15.50
CA VAL A 81 10.26 -48.80 -16.16
C VAL A 81 10.83 -47.50 -15.60
N VAL A 82 11.92 -47.61 -14.84
CA VAL A 82 12.61 -46.48 -14.21
C VAL A 82 14.01 -46.32 -14.79
N ILE A 83 14.30 -45.16 -15.37
CA ILE A 83 15.65 -44.71 -15.71
C ILE A 83 16.16 -43.86 -14.54
N THR A 84 17.21 -44.32 -13.87
CA THR A 84 17.86 -43.60 -12.78
C THR A 84 19.28 -43.22 -13.17
N CYS A 85 19.73 -42.02 -12.79
CA CYS A 85 21.05 -41.51 -13.16
C CYS A 85 21.98 -41.42 -11.95
N SER A 86 23.28 -41.62 -12.19
CA SER A 86 24.32 -41.17 -11.27
C SER A 86 24.36 -39.63 -11.17
N ASP A 87 24.99 -39.10 -10.11
CA ASP A 87 25.16 -37.65 -9.94
C ASP A 87 25.84 -37.01 -11.16
N GLY A 88 25.26 -35.92 -11.69
CA GLY A 88 25.79 -35.22 -12.85
C GLY A 88 25.51 -35.87 -14.21
N VAL A 89 24.69 -36.93 -14.25
CA VAL A 89 24.33 -37.68 -15.47
C VAL A 89 22.89 -37.36 -15.89
N GLY A 90 22.64 -37.33 -17.20
CA GLY A 90 21.33 -37.10 -17.78
C GLY A 90 21.28 -37.47 -19.26
N LEU A 91 20.14 -37.18 -19.89
CA LEU A 91 19.85 -37.48 -21.28
C LEU A 91 19.86 -36.20 -22.12
N MET A 92 20.52 -36.22 -23.27
CA MET A 92 20.58 -35.08 -24.18
C MET A 92 20.30 -35.52 -25.62
N PHE A 93 19.41 -34.79 -26.30
CA PHE A 93 18.97 -35.07 -27.66
C PHE A 93 19.08 -33.79 -28.49
N LEU A 94 19.92 -33.82 -29.53
CA LEU A 94 20.25 -32.64 -30.33
C LEU A 94 19.99 -32.91 -31.82
N ASN A 95 19.34 -31.98 -32.51
CA ASN A 95 19.11 -32.06 -33.95
C ASN A 95 18.46 -33.39 -34.35
N ILE A 96 17.24 -33.62 -33.85
CA ILE A 96 16.45 -34.85 -34.07
C ILE A 96 15.10 -34.49 -34.68
N SER A 97 14.71 -35.17 -35.75
CA SER A 97 13.32 -35.15 -36.22
C SER A 97 12.60 -36.43 -35.78
N GLY A 98 11.42 -36.32 -35.15
CA GLY A 98 10.63 -37.44 -34.66
C GLY A 98 11.24 -38.14 -33.44
N LEU A 99 11.16 -37.53 -32.25
CA LEU A 99 11.57 -38.13 -30.98
C LEU A 99 10.34 -38.57 -30.17
N THR A 100 10.24 -39.85 -29.86
CA THR A 100 9.13 -40.41 -29.08
C THR A 100 9.66 -41.01 -27.76
N LEU A 101 9.13 -40.54 -26.62
CA LEU A 101 9.39 -41.09 -25.28
C LEU A 101 8.06 -41.54 -24.67
N ARG A 102 7.92 -42.84 -24.33
CA ARG A 102 6.65 -43.36 -23.79
C ARG A 102 6.79 -44.34 -22.64
N ASN A 103 5.92 -44.25 -21.64
CA ASN A 103 5.85 -45.17 -20.48
C ASN A 103 7.19 -45.24 -19.71
N LEU A 104 7.73 -44.10 -19.29
CA LEU A 104 9.05 -44.03 -18.63
C LEU A 104 8.99 -43.20 -17.36
N GLN A 105 9.74 -43.60 -16.34
CA GLN A 105 10.08 -42.73 -15.21
C GLN A 105 11.55 -42.36 -15.27
N ILE A 106 11.88 -41.06 -15.27
CA ILE A 106 13.25 -40.53 -15.25
C ILE A 106 13.46 -39.90 -13.88
N MET A 107 14.40 -40.46 -13.11
CA MET A 107 14.60 -40.11 -11.71
C MET A 107 16.06 -39.77 -11.40
N GLU A 108 16.26 -38.80 -10.51
CA GLU A 108 17.59 -38.42 -9.97
C GLU A 108 18.61 -37.97 -11.02
N CYS A 109 18.16 -37.69 -12.25
CA CYS A 109 18.99 -37.19 -13.34
C CYS A 109 19.24 -35.68 -13.22
N GLY A 110 20.34 -35.23 -13.83
CA GLY A 110 20.78 -33.84 -13.83
C GLY A 110 22.17 -33.70 -14.44
N VAL A 111 22.27 -33.68 -15.77
CA VAL A 111 23.54 -33.48 -16.49
C VAL A 111 24.14 -32.12 -16.14
N THR A 112 25.46 -32.06 -15.93
CA THR A 112 26.17 -30.84 -15.55
C THR A 112 27.61 -30.85 -16.06
N GLY A 113 28.37 -29.79 -15.80
CA GLY A 113 29.79 -29.70 -16.14
C GLY A 113 30.07 -29.64 -17.64
N GLU A 114 31.20 -30.22 -18.06
CA GLU A 114 31.71 -30.14 -19.43
C GLU A 114 30.74 -30.73 -20.47
N THR A 115 30.03 -31.82 -20.14
CA THR A 115 29.13 -32.47 -21.10
C THR A 115 27.92 -31.59 -21.44
N LEU A 116 27.32 -30.94 -20.43
CA LEU A 116 26.26 -29.95 -20.66
C LEU A 116 26.80 -28.75 -21.44
N THR A 117 27.99 -28.26 -21.09
CA THR A 117 28.63 -27.14 -21.80
C THR A 117 28.87 -27.46 -23.28
N GLN A 118 29.28 -28.69 -23.59
CA GLN A 118 29.45 -29.15 -24.97
C GLN A 118 28.12 -29.17 -25.73
N ALA A 119 27.05 -29.73 -25.14
CA ALA A 119 25.73 -29.76 -25.77
C ALA A 119 25.18 -28.34 -26.02
N VAL A 120 25.38 -27.43 -25.06
CA VAL A 120 25.01 -26.02 -25.21
C VAL A 120 25.81 -25.34 -26.32
N SER A 121 27.13 -25.59 -26.39
CA SER A 121 27.97 -25.06 -27.47
C SER A 121 27.51 -25.53 -28.85
N LEU A 122 27.15 -26.81 -29.00
CA LEU A 122 26.61 -27.35 -30.26
C LEU A 122 25.25 -26.73 -30.59
N THR A 123 24.42 -26.46 -29.59
CA THR A 123 23.14 -25.76 -29.77
C THR A 123 23.36 -24.32 -30.24
N GLN A 124 24.37 -23.65 -29.68
CA GLN A 124 24.76 -22.28 -30.03
C GLN A 124 25.24 -22.12 -31.46
N GLU A 125 25.85 -23.16 -32.05
CA GLU A 125 26.24 -23.15 -33.46
C GLU A 125 25.03 -23.19 -34.42
N LEU A 126 23.87 -23.69 -33.98
CA LEU A 126 22.67 -23.84 -34.82
C LEU A 126 21.75 -22.63 -34.80
N LEU A 127 21.79 -21.82 -33.74
CA LEU A 127 20.80 -20.77 -33.46
C LEU A 127 21.46 -19.39 -33.35
N GLN A 128 20.73 -18.33 -33.72
CA GLN A 128 21.13 -16.94 -33.46
C GLN A 128 20.88 -16.63 -31.98
N LEU A 129 21.66 -17.26 -31.12
CA LEU A 129 21.26 -17.56 -29.76
C LEU A 129 21.11 -16.33 -28.86
N PHE A 130 20.00 -16.27 -28.12
CA PHE A 130 19.71 -15.28 -27.07
C PHE A 130 19.55 -15.96 -25.70
N PHE A 131 20.50 -16.82 -25.31
CA PHE A 131 20.47 -17.42 -23.95
C PHE A 131 21.83 -17.82 -23.40
N LYS A 132 21.84 -18.09 -22.10
CA LYS A 132 23.02 -18.52 -21.36
C LYS A 132 22.67 -19.68 -20.45
N VAL A 133 23.62 -20.60 -20.27
CA VAL A 133 23.50 -21.68 -19.29
C VAL A 133 24.51 -21.44 -18.17
N PRO A 134 24.05 -21.10 -16.96
CA PRO A 134 24.95 -20.91 -15.84
C PRO A 134 25.72 -22.17 -15.47
N THR A 135 26.98 -21.98 -15.02
CA THR A 135 27.93 -23.07 -14.73
C THR A 135 27.46 -24.04 -13.65
N GLY A 136 26.51 -23.64 -12.79
CA GLY A 136 25.90 -24.50 -11.76
C GLY A 136 24.61 -25.20 -12.19
N THR A 137 24.17 -25.01 -13.43
CA THR A 137 22.90 -25.57 -13.91
C THR A 137 22.98 -27.07 -14.11
N ARG A 138 21.86 -27.74 -13.86
CA ARG A 138 21.68 -29.16 -14.06
C ARG A 138 20.36 -29.41 -14.78
N VAL A 139 20.34 -30.37 -15.70
CA VAL A 139 19.15 -30.69 -16.51
C VAL A 139 18.99 -32.20 -16.62
N ALA A 140 17.83 -32.76 -16.28
CA ALA A 140 17.64 -34.21 -16.41
C ALA A 140 17.50 -34.64 -17.87
N VAL A 141 16.68 -33.93 -18.65
CA VAL A 141 16.50 -34.13 -20.09
C VAL A 141 16.73 -32.81 -20.84
N TYR A 142 17.74 -32.77 -21.71
CA TYR A 142 18.03 -31.62 -22.56
C TYR A 142 17.66 -31.94 -24.01
N LEU A 143 16.77 -31.15 -24.58
CA LEU A 143 16.34 -31.24 -25.98
C LEU A 143 16.76 -29.96 -26.70
N ALA A 144 17.44 -30.06 -27.84
CA ALA A 144 17.73 -28.89 -28.65
C ALA A 144 17.55 -29.16 -30.14
N SER A 145 16.86 -28.25 -30.84
CA SER A 145 16.50 -28.37 -32.26
C SER A 145 15.81 -29.72 -32.54
N VAL A 146 14.78 -30.02 -31.75
CA VAL A 146 13.98 -31.24 -31.89
C VAL A 146 12.67 -30.89 -32.59
N SER A 147 12.36 -31.57 -33.71
CA SER A 147 11.10 -31.39 -34.43
C SER A 147 10.19 -32.60 -34.26
N GLY A 148 8.92 -32.38 -33.90
CA GLY A 148 7.95 -33.46 -33.70
C GLY A 148 8.27 -34.34 -32.48
N LEU A 149 8.39 -33.71 -31.31
CA LEU A 149 8.52 -34.41 -30.02
C LEU A 149 7.18 -35.05 -29.63
N GLU A 150 7.20 -36.30 -29.18
CA GLU A 150 6.06 -36.98 -28.59
C GLU A 150 6.45 -37.59 -27.24
N MET A 151 5.98 -37.00 -26.15
CA MET A 151 6.12 -37.55 -24.80
C MET A 151 4.75 -37.99 -24.28
N GLU A 152 4.60 -39.27 -23.94
CA GLU A 152 3.34 -39.83 -23.45
C GLU A 152 3.58 -40.70 -22.21
N ASP A 153 2.84 -40.46 -21.13
CA ASP A 153 2.97 -41.24 -19.89
C ASP A 153 4.42 -41.26 -19.36
N VAL A 154 5.09 -40.10 -19.37
CA VAL A 154 6.45 -39.93 -18.86
C VAL A 154 6.44 -39.17 -17.54
N ALA A 155 7.13 -39.70 -16.53
CA ALA A 155 7.34 -39.03 -15.24
C ALA A 155 8.80 -38.60 -15.09
N ILE A 156 9.06 -37.30 -14.93
CA ILE A 156 10.38 -36.74 -14.62
C ILE A 156 10.34 -36.22 -13.18
N THR A 157 10.97 -36.97 -12.26
CA THR A 157 10.77 -36.74 -10.82
C THR A 157 12.06 -36.76 -10.02
N ASN A 158 12.07 -36.03 -8.90
CA ASN A 158 13.21 -35.94 -7.98
C ASN A 158 14.53 -35.60 -8.70
N THR A 159 14.47 -34.79 -9.76
CA THR A 159 15.68 -34.40 -10.48
C THR A 159 16.44 -33.33 -9.72
N THR A 160 17.74 -33.31 -9.92
CA THR A 160 18.59 -32.23 -9.39
C THR A 160 18.76 -31.20 -10.49
N GLY A 161 18.05 -30.08 -10.39
CA GLY A 161 18.00 -29.01 -11.39
C GLY A 161 16.67 -28.96 -12.14
N LEU A 162 16.73 -28.63 -13.43
CA LEU A 162 15.58 -28.63 -14.33
C LEU A 162 15.18 -30.08 -14.68
N GLY A 163 13.89 -30.38 -14.70
CA GLY A 163 13.39 -31.66 -15.19
C GLY A 163 13.58 -31.80 -16.70
N LEU A 164 13.14 -30.80 -17.45
CA LEU A 164 13.25 -30.76 -18.92
C LEU A 164 13.71 -29.36 -19.35
N ALA A 165 14.67 -29.29 -20.26
CA ALA A 165 14.99 -28.07 -20.98
C ALA A 165 14.89 -28.33 -22.48
N GLY A 166 13.98 -27.63 -23.16
CA GLY A 166 13.74 -27.70 -24.59
C GLY A 166 14.10 -26.40 -25.29
N ILE A 167 15.12 -26.43 -26.13
CA ILE A 167 15.54 -25.30 -26.97
C ILE A 167 15.08 -25.58 -28.39
N ASN A 168 14.21 -24.76 -28.97
CA ASN A 168 13.61 -25.00 -30.28
C ASN A 168 13.02 -26.42 -30.42
N VAL A 169 12.09 -26.75 -29.52
CA VAL A 169 11.20 -27.89 -29.71
C VAL A 169 10.08 -27.46 -30.66
N VAL A 170 10.25 -27.76 -31.94
CA VAL A 170 9.44 -27.25 -33.05
C VAL A 170 8.62 -28.35 -33.74
N GLY A 171 7.97 -28.02 -34.85
CA GLY A 171 7.00 -28.91 -35.50
C GLY A 171 5.73 -29.05 -34.68
N ASP A 172 4.97 -30.12 -34.92
CA ASP A 172 3.82 -30.50 -34.09
C ASP A 172 4.30 -31.40 -32.95
N SER A 173 4.62 -30.78 -31.82
CA SER A 173 5.16 -31.44 -30.63
C SER A 173 4.09 -31.59 -29.53
N SER A 174 4.16 -32.68 -28.77
CA SER A 174 3.19 -32.98 -27.71
C SER A 174 3.81 -33.60 -26.46
N ILE A 175 3.26 -33.22 -25.31
CA ILE A 175 3.55 -33.77 -23.98
C ILE A 175 2.21 -34.12 -23.34
N THR A 176 1.90 -35.40 -23.22
CA THR A 176 0.58 -35.90 -22.82
C THR A 176 0.70 -36.82 -21.61
N ASN A 177 -0.19 -36.65 -20.63
CA ASN A 177 -0.22 -37.46 -19.40
C ASN A 177 1.13 -37.52 -18.66
N CYS A 178 1.93 -36.46 -18.73
CA CYS A 178 3.25 -36.45 -18.13
C CYS A 178 3.23 -35.87 -16.71
N ARG A 179 4.20 -36.26 -15.89
CA ARG A 179 4.34 -35.77 -14.51
C ARG A 179 5.73 -35.22 -14.25
N PHE A 180 5.80 -33.96 -13.82
CA PHE A 180 7.00 -33.29 -13.38
C PHE A 180 6.87 -32.99 -11.89
N SER A 181 7.62 -33.70 -11.04
CA SER A 181 7.43 -33.52 -9.59
C SER A 181 8.70 -33.57 -8.77
N ASN A 182 8.80 -32.66 -7.81
CA ASN A 182 9.94 -32.51 -6.91
C ASN A 182 11.27 -32.28 -7.66
N ASN A 183 11.23 -31.62 -8.81
CA ASN A 183 12.42 -31.18 -9.53
C ASN A 183 12.91 -29.89 -8.89
N ARG A 184 14.13 -29.92 -8.33
CA ARG A 184 14.63 -28.87 -7.44
C ARG A 184 16.09 -28.59 -7.70
N GLN A 185 16.50 -27.35 -7.51
CA GLN A 185 17.90 -26.96 -7.59
C GLN A 185 18.80 -27.73 -6.60
N ALA A 186 20.08 -27.90 -6.93
CA ALA A 186 21.03 -28.64 -6.09
C ALA A 186 21.33 -28.01 -4.72
N GLN A 187 20.92 -26.77 -4.46
CA GLN A 187 21.21 -26.03 -3.23
C GLN A 187 19.95 -25.84 -2.39
N LYS A 188 20.05 -26.12 -1.08
CA LYS A 188 18.91 -26.06 -0.15
C LYS A 188 18.42 -24.64 0.17
N THR A 189 19.23 -23.62 -0.11
CA THR A 189 18.93 -22.22 0.20
C THR A 189 18.98 -21.38 -1.06
N CYS A 190 18.00 -20.50 -1.22
CA CYS A 190 18.00 -19.44 -2.22
C CYS A 190 19.20 -18.50 -2.01
N SER A 191 19.89 -18.14 -3.08
CA SER A 191 21.04 -17.22 -3.02
C SER A 191 20.85 -16.07 -4.00
N PHE A 192 20.97 -14.84 -3.49
CA PHE A 192 20.96 -13.61 -4.28
C PHE A 192 22.10 -13.62 -5.29
N VAL A 193 21.80 -13.27 -6.54
CA VAL A 193 22.80 -13.21 -7.61
C VAL A 193 22.93 -11.76 -8.06
N ASN A 194 24.07 -11.13 -7.76
CA ASN A 194 24.32 -9.78 -8.25
C ASN A 194 24.63 -9.77 -9.77
N ASN A 195 24.44 -8.60 -10.40
CA ASN A 195 24.71 -8.41 -11.84
C ASN A 195 26.12 -8.84 -12.25
N THR A 196 27.11 -8.73 -11.37
CA THR A 196 28.49 -9.16 -11.66
C THR A 196 28.60 -10.68 -11.81
N ASN A 197 27.97 -11.44 -10.92
CA ASN A 197 27.96 -12.90 -10.95
C ASN A 197 27.17 -13.40 -12.17
N TYR A 198 26.06 -12.72 -12.48
CA TYR A 198 25.26 -12.96 -13.68
C TYR A 198 26.08 -12.78 -14.98
N ILE A 199 26.70 -11.60 -15.15
CA ILE A 199 27.56 -11.31 -16.31
C ILE A 199 28.69 -12.35 -16.41
N ARG A 200 29.29 -12.73 -15.28
CA ARG A 200 30.38 -13.72 -15.21
C ARG A 200 29.94 -15.18 -15.36
N ASN A 201 28.63 -15.47 -15.39
CA ASN A 201 28.08 -16.82 -15.47
C ASN A 201 28.43 -17.75 -14.28
N THR A 202 28.66 -17.19 -13.10
CA THR A 202 29.17 -17.94 -11.95
C THR A 202 28.14 -18.05 -10.83
N GLY A 203 27.93 -19.26 -10.33
CA GLY A 203 27.25 -19.50 -9.04
C GLY A 203 25.74 -19.70 -9.10
N GLU A 204 25.09 -19.52 -10.25
CA GLU A 204 23.65 -19.75 -10.38
C GLU A 204 23.36 -21.25 -10.56
N ARG A 205 22.43 -21.77 -9.76
CA ARG A 205 21.95 -23.16 -9.82
C ARG A 205 20.45 -23.11 -10.06
N ILE A 206 20.04 -23.35 -11.30
CA ILE A 206 18.62 -23.34 -11.66
C ILE A 206 17.99 -24.71 -11.36
N GLY A 207 16.76 -24.68 -10.85
CA GLY A 207 15.86 -25.82 -10.68
C GLY A 207 14.49 -25.53 -11.28
N GLY A 208 13.64 -26.55 -11.43
CA GLY A 208 12.25 -26.35 -11.90
C GLY A 208 11.76 -27.43 -12.86
N GLY A 209 10.47 -27.43 -13.18
CA GLY A 209 9.79 -28.46 -13.96
C GLY A 209 10.30 -28.56 -15.41
N ALA A 210 9.74 -27.75 -16.31
CA ALA A 210 10.07 -27.74 -17.72
C ALA A 210 10.36 -26.32 -18.22
N PHE A 211 11.43 -26.15 -18.98
CA PHE A 211 11.84 -24.88 -19.58
C PHE A 211 11.83 -25.01 -21.10
N PHE A 212 11.18 -24.06 -21.79
CA PHE A 212 11.16 -23.99 -23.25
C PHE A 212 11.63 -22.61 -23.72
N LEU A 213 12.52 -22.60 -24.70
CA LEU A 213 13.01 -21.39 -25.35
C LEU A 213 12.93 -21.55 -26.87
N PHE A 214 12.44 -20.50 -27.53
CA PHE A 214 12.30 -20.43 -28.97
C PHE A 214 13.11 -19.27 -29.55
N GLN A 215 13.97 -19.56 -30.52
CA GLN A 215 14.93 -18.63 -31.12
C GLN A 215 15.14 -18.90 -32.62
N ASP A 216 15.48 -17.86 -33.39
CA ASP A 216 15.79 -17.98 -34.81
C ASP A 216 17.05 -18.84 -35.09
N PHE A 217 17.04 -19.58 -36.20
CA PHE A 217 18.17 -20.39 -36.66
C PHE A 217 19.24 -19.53 -37.36
N VAL A 218 20.51 -19.92 -37.33
CA VAL A 218 21.62 -19.14 -37.95
C VAL A 218 21.39 -18.89 -39.44
N ASP A 219 20.89 -19.89 -40.16
CA ASP A 219 20.64 -19.81 -41.62
C ASP A 219 19.39 -19.00 -42.00
N SER A 220 18.63 -18.51 -41.01
CA SER A 220 17.48 -17.66 -41.28
C SER A 220 17.96 -16.26 -41.68
N ASN A 221 17.67 -15.88 -42.94
CA ASN A 221 17.97 -14.54 -43.41
C ASN A 221 16.95 -13.58 -42.77
N ILE A 222 17.28 -13.04 -41.59
CA ILE A 222 16.42 -12.14 -40.78
C ILE A 222 15.84 -11.00 -41.62
N SER A 223 16.56 -10.60 -42.68
CA SER A 223 16.17 -9.50 -43.56
C SER A 223 14.96 -9.80 -44.46
N THR A 224 14.53 -11.06 -44.64
CA THR A 224 13.38 -11.36 -45.49
C THR A 224 12.33 -12.32 -44.94
N CYS A 225 12.62 -13.19 -43.94
CA CYS A 225 11.72 -14.24 -43.37
C CYS A 225 10.51 -14.58 -44.29
N GLU A 226 10.77 -14.98 -45.55
CA GLU A 226 9.80 -14.86 -46.66
C GLU A 226 8.59 -15.81 -46.55
N ASN A 227 8.67 -16.82 -45.70
CA ASN A 227 7.55 -17.71 -45.35
C ASN A 227 7.61 -17.99 -43.85
N LEU A 228 6.53 -17.66 -43.15
CA LEU A 228 6.43 -17.86 -41.71
C LEU A 228 5.91 -19.27 -41.41
N ASP A 229 6.78 -20.13 -40.89
CA ASP A 229 6.39 -21.46 -40.43
C ASP A 229 5.56 -21.35 -39.14
N PHE A 230 4.59 -22.24 -38.98
CA PHE A 230 3.75 -22.32 -37.77
C PHE A 230 4.02 -23.64 -37.06
N TYR A 231 4.50 -23.54 -35.82
CA TYR A 231 4.78 -24.69 -34.97
C TYR A 231 3.92 -24.66 -33.71
N SER A 232 3.75 -25.83 -33.10
CA SER A 232 2.93 -26.00 -31.91
C SER A 232 3.57 -26.96 -30.90
N LEU A 233 3.49 -26.59 -29.62
CA LEU A 233 3.80 -27.47 -28.50
C LEU A 233 2.56 -27.58 -27.62
N THR A 234 1.94 -28.77 -27.61
CA THR A 234 0.73 -29.01 -26.80
C THR A 234 1.06 -29.86 -25.58
N ILE A 235 0.78 -29.33 -24.39
CA ILE A 235 0.93 -30.02 -23.12
C ILE A 235 -0.46 -30.35 -22.59
N THR A 236 -0.82 -31.63 -22.49
CA THR A 236 -2.18 -32.04 -22.12
C THR A 236 -2.21 -33.01 -20.96
N ASN A 237 -3.24 -32.91 -20.10
CA ASN A 237 -3.50 -33.84 -19.00
C ASN A 237 -2.28 -34.12 -18.10
N SER A 238 -1.40 -33.13 -17.95
CA SER A 238 -0.12 -33.30 -17.26
C SER A 238 -0.15 -32.69 -15.86
N SER A 239 0.88 -32.93 -15.05
CA SER A 239 0.98 -32.36 -13.71
C SER A 239 2.38 -31.87 -13.35
N PHE A 240 2.44 -30.69 -12.72
CA PHE A 240 3.64 -30.05 -12.19
C PHE A 240 3.45 -29.86 -10.69
N VAL A 241 4.15 -30.64 -9.88
CA VAL A 241 3.88 -30.73 -8.43
C VAL A 241 5.14 -30.61 -7.58
N GLY A 242 5.17 -29.66 -6.65
CA GLY A 242 6.24 -29.55 -5.65
C GLY A 242 7.63 -29.24 -6.23
N ASN A 243 7.67 -28.70 -7.45
CA ASN A 243 8.91 -28.29 -8.10
C ASN A 243 9.38 -26.96 -7.51
N THR A 244 10.68 -26.70 -7.55
CA THR A 244 11.24 -25.48 -6.96
C THR A 244 12.36 -24.92 -7.83
N GLU A 245 12.13 -23.70 -8.25
CA GLU A 245 13.09 -22.78 -8.84
C GLU A 245 13.43 -21.74 -7.77
N CYS A 246 14.70 -21.49 -7.52
CA CYS A 246 15.08 -20.39 -6.66
C CYS A 246 16.34 -19.70 -7.16
N SER A 247 16.16 -18.96 -8.25
CA SER A 247 17.17 -18.07 -8.78
C SER A 247 16.68 -16.61 -8.68
N ASP A 248 17.62 -15.70 -8.42
CA ASP A 248 17.36 -14.27 -8.38
C ASP A 248 17.52 -13.63 -9.78
N LEU A 249 17.03 -14.35 -10.79
CA LEU A 249 16.93 -13.83 -12.16
C LEU A 249 15.92 -12.70 -12.28
N ALA A 250 15.05 -12.54 -11.28
CA ALA A 250 14.16 -11.41 -11.10
C ALA A 250 14.89 -10.06 -11.11
N ALA A 251 16.01 -9.93 -10.37
CA ALA A 251 16.82 -8.72 -10.40
C ALA A 251 17.41 -8.47 -11.80
N VAL A 252 17.71 -9.53 -12.55
CA VAL A 252 18.24 -9.43 -13.91
C VAL A 252 17.19 -8.89 -14.86
N GLU A 253 15.92 -9.33 -14.80
CA GLU A 253 14.85 -8.80 -15.68
C GLU A 253 14.65 -7.28 -15.50
N PHE A 254 14.69 -6.77 -14.26
CA PHE A 254 14.64 -5.33 -14.00
C PHE A 254 15.94 -4.59 -14.42
N ASN A 255 17.10 -5.20 -14.21
CA ASN A 255 18.40 -4.62 -14.58
C ASN A 255 18.75 -4.77 -16.07
N TYR A 256 18.07 -5.67 -16.78
CA TYR A 256 18.21 -5.93 -18.22
C TYR A 256 17.99 -4.65 -19.01
N ARG A 257 17.11 -3.79 -18.51
CA ARG A 257 16.85 -2.46 -19.07
C ARG A 257 18.06 -1.51 -18.96
N ASP A 258 18.71 -1.47 -17.81
CA ASP A 258 19.64 -0.40 -17.45
C ASP A 258 21.09 -0.70 -17.82
N SER A 259 21.41 -1.95 -18.18
CA SER A 259 22.74 -2.37 -18.58
C SER A 259 22.76 -3.07 -19.94
N LEU A 260 23.39 -2.43 -20.93
CA LEU A 260 23.68 -3.06 -22.22
C LEU A 260 24.47 -4.37 -22.04
N GLU A 261 25.36 -4.45 -21.06
CA GLU A 261 26.15 -5.64 -20.75
C GLU A 261 25.28 -6.80 -20.26
N VAL A 262 24.20 -6.51 -19.53
CA VAL A 262 23.21 -7.52 -19.09
C VAL A 262 22.38 -8.00 -20.28
N ARG A 263 22.09 -7.12 -21.26
CA ARG A 263 21.39 -7.48 -22.51
C ARG A 263 22.23 -8.38 -23.42
N GLU A 264 23.49 -8.02 -23.60
CA GLU A 264 24.45 -8.80 -24.38
C GLU A 264 24.77 -10.15 -23.74
N ALA A 265 24.50 -10.33 -22.43
CA ALA A 265 24.72 -11.60 -21.75
C ALA A 265 23.68 -12.70 -22.09
N GLY A 266 22.51 -12.36 -22.65
CA GLY A 266 21.44 -13.30 -23.04
C GLY A 266 20.61 -13.86 -21.87
N TYR A 267 19.40 -14.38 -22.13
CA TYR A 267 18.51 -14.88 -21.06
C TYR A 267 19.05 -16.18 -20.42
N PRO A 268 19.18 -16.27 -19.09
CA PRO A 268 19.61 -17.49 -18.43
C PRO A 268 18.51 -18.55 -18.45
N ILE A 269 18.83 -19.82 -18.71
CA ILE A 269 17.82 -20.88 -18.65
C ILE A 269 17.23 -20.98 -17.22
N GLY A 270 15.91 -20.97 -17.08
CA GLY A 270 15.24 -20.92 -15.78
C GLY A 270 13.94 -20.12 -15.82
N GLY A 271 13.31 -19.88 -14.66
CA GLY A 271 12.26 -18.86 -14.53
C GLY A 271 10.93 -19.30 -13.92
N SER A 272 10.68 -20.59 -13.69
CA SER A 272 9.48 -21.05 -12.95
C SER A 272 9.69 -22.42 -12.30
N GLY A 273 8.88 -22.71 -11.29
CA GLY A 273 8.79 -24.03 -10.67
C GLY A 273 8.10 -25.03 -11.59
N GLY A 274 7.03 -24.63 -12.29
CA GLY A 274 6.32 -25.51 -13.23
C GLY A 274 6.85 -25.42 -14.66
N ILE A 275 6.23 -24.60 -15.51
CA ILE A 275 6.57 -24.46 -16.94
C ILE A 275 7.03 -23.05 -17.28
N THR A 276 8.21 -22.93 -17.89
CA THR A 276 8.66 -21.69 -18.51
C THR A 276 8.59 -21.77 -20.03
N ALA A 277 8.02 -20.76 -20.68
CA ALA A 277 8.05 -20.58 -22.14
C ALA A 277 8.59 -19.19 -22.50
N ILE A 278 9.71 -19.15 -23.21
CA ILE A 278 10.37 -17.92 -23.64
C ILE A 278 10.35 -17.81 -25.16
N PHE A 279 9.82 -16.70 -25.67
CA PHE A 279 9.75 -16.38 -27.10
C PHE A 279 10.78 -15.29 -27.45
N GLY A 280 11.73 -15.63 -28.32
CA GLY A 280 12.76 -14.71 -28.86
C GLY A 280 12.92 -14.78 -30.39
N GLN A 281 12.09 -15.56 -31.07
CA GLN A 281 12.17 -15.84 -32.51
C GLN A 281 11.31 -14.90 -33.37
N SER A 282 11.81 -14.51 -34.54
CA SER A 282 11.11 -13.63 -35.49
C SER A 282 10.67 -14.32 -36.78
N CYS A 283 11.38 -15.38 -37.21
CA CYS A 283 11.14 -16.02 -38.49
C CYS A 283 10.15 -17.22 -38.43
N PHE A 284 9.63 -17.60 -37.26
CA PHE A 284 8.58 -18.61 -37.15
C PHE A 284 7.60 -18.32 -36.01
N ALA A 285 6.36 -18.77 -36.17
CA ALA A 285 5.31 -18.72 -35.17
C ALA A 285 5.41 -19.93 -34.24
N MET A 286 5.18 -19.71 -32.94
CA MET A 286 5.13 -20.77 -31.94
C MET A 286 3.92 -20.63 -31.02
N ASN A 287 3.08 -21.66 -30.98
CA ASN A 287 1.98 -21.76 -30.03
C ASN A 287 2.27 -22.81 -28.97
N VAL A 288 2.48 -22.37 -27.73
CA VAL A 288 2.60 -23.26 -26.56
C VAL A 288 1.24 -23.32 -25.88
N THR A 289 0.56 -24.47 -25.98
CA THR A 289 -0.79 -24.66 -25.45
C THR A 289 -0.78 -25.69 -24.34
N THR A 290 -1.15 -25.29 -23.14
CA THR A 290 -1.27 -26.15 -21.97
C THR A 290 -2.76 -26.36 -21.66
N VAL A 291 -3.21 -27.61 -21.66
CA VAL A 291 -4.63 -27.97 -21.53
C VAL A 291 -4.84 -28.97 -20.39
N SER A 292 -5.86 -28.75 -19.56
CA SER A 292 -6.25 -29.72 -18.51
C SER A 292 -5.10 -30.17 -17.62
N THR A 293 -4.19 -29.23 -17.30
CA THR A 293 -2.95 -29.50 -16.56
C THR A 293 -3.03 -28.93 -15.16
N VAL A 294 -2.45 -29.66 -14.19
CA VAL A 294 -2.45 -29.28 -12.78
C VAL A 294 -1.09 -28.74 -12.37
N PHE A 295 -1.09 -27.56 -11.75
CA PHE A 295 0.06 -26.94 -11.12
C PHE A 295 -0.19 -26.79 -9.62
N GLU A 296 0.54 -27.55 -8.81
CA GLU A 296 0.30 -27.63 -7.38
C GLU A 296 1.61 -27.47 -6.58
N GLU A 297 1.59 -26.60 -5.58
CA GLU A 297 2.69 -26.43 -4.62
C GLU A 297 4.04 -26.12 -5.29
N ASN A 298 4.01 -25.43 -6.43
CA ASN A 298 5.25 -25.03 -7.11
C ASN A 298 5.83 -23.76 -6.52
N SER A 299 7.16 -23.82 -6.45
CA SER A 299 8.11 -22.88 -5.88
C SER A 299 8.85 -21.97 -6.88
N ALA A 300 8.70 -20.64 -6.96
CA ALA A 300 9.59 -19.80 -7.80
C ALA A 300 9.66 -18.33 -7.39
N THR A 301 10.70 -17.64 -7.84
CA THR A 301 10.79 -16.16 -7.68
C THR A 301 9.80 -15.46 -8.62
N TYR A 302 9.71 -15.92 -9.87
CA TYR A 302 8.74 -15.43 -10.86
C TYR A 302 7.88 -16.59 -11.37
N GLY A 303 6.58 -16.37 -11.54
CA GLY A 303 5.69 -17.32 -12.20
C GLY A 303 5.77 -18.73 -11.62
N SER A 304 5.38 -18.92 -10.35
CA SER A 304 5.69 -20.18 -9.64
C SER A 304 5.17 -21.45 -10.30
N ALA A 305 3.97 -21.39 -10.88
CA ALA A 305 3.46 -22.47 -11.71
C ALA A 305 3.88 -22.32 -13.17
N ALA A 306 3.83 -21.11 -13.72
CA ALA A 306 4.27 -20.87 -15.07
C ALA A 306 4.87 -19.48 -15.28
N HIS A 307 5.88 -19.40 -16.14
CA HIS A 307 6.48 -18.15 -16.58
C HIS A 307 6.43 -18.02 -18.10
N VAL A 308 6.00 -16.86 -18.59
CA VAL A 308 5.95 -16.55 -20.03
C VAL A 308 6.79 -15.31 -20.28
N GLY A 309 7.88 -15.48 -21.03
CA GLY A 309 8.74 -14.38 -21.45
C GLY A 309 8.55 -14.05 -22.93
N ILE A 310 8.27 -12.79 -23.25
CA ILE A 310 8.14 -12.29 -24.63
C ILE A 310 9.24 -11.25 -24.85
N PHE A 311 10.20 -11.54 -25.73
CA PHE A 311 11.37 -10.69 -25.97
C PHE A 311 11.39 -10.08 -27.38
N GLN A 312 12.35 -9.18 -27.59
CA GLN A 312 12.53 -8.42 -28.84
C GLN A 312 12.68 -9.35 -30.04
N GLY A 313 11.87 -9.13 -31.08
CA GLY A 313 11.85 -9.94 -32.31
C GLY A 313 10.70 -10.96 -32.34
N ALA A 314 10.14 -11.33 -31.19
CA ALA A 314 9.06 -12.30 -31.10
C ALA A 314 7.82 -11.88 -31.92
N SER A 315 7.33 -12.77 -32.79
CA SER A 315 6.11 -12.54 -33.60
C SER A 315 5.23 -13.79 -33.70
N HIS A 316 3.93 -13.58 -33.97
CA HIS A 316 2.96 -14.65 -34.27
C HIS A 316 2.91 -15.82 -33.28
N SER A 317 3.12 -15.57 -31.99
CA SER A 317 3.31 -16.61 -30.98
C SER A 317 2.42 -16.44 -29.77
N TYR A 318 1.91 -17.53 -29.21
CA TYR A 318 0.99 -17.49 -28.07
C TYR A 318 1.36 -18.51 -27.00
N ALA A 319 1.28 -18.08 -25.74
CA ALA A 319 1.18 -18.99 -24.60
C ALA A 319 -0.29 -19.08 -24.17
N VAL A 320 -0.85 -20.29 -24.18
CA VAL A 320 -2.25 -20.56 -23.85
C VAL A 320 -2.33 -21.53 -22.69
N PHE A 321 -3.10 -21.19 -21.66
CA PHE A 321 -3.46 -22.06 -20.54
C PHE A 321 -4.97 -22.24 -20.52
N ASP A 322 -5.41 -23.46 -20.76
CA ASP A 322 -6.82 -23.81 -21.00
C ASP A 322 -7.26 -24.91 -20.03
N ASN A 323 -8.36 -24.69 -19.32
CA ASN A 323 -8.90 -25.64 -18.34
C ASN A 323 -7.85 -26.11 -17.31
N CYS A 324 -6.97 -25.21 -16.87
CA CYS A 324 -5.87 -25.54 -15.96
C CYS A 324 -6.22 -25.25 -14.50
N LEU A 325 -5.60 -25.99 -13.58
CA LEU A 325 -5.76 -25.81 -12.15
C LEU A 325 -4.45 -25.34 -11.51
N PHE A 326 -4.46 -24.17 -10.89
CA PHE A 326 -3.33 -23.57 -10.18
C PHE A 326 -3.66 -23.48 -8.69
N THR A 327 -3.07 -24.38 -7.90
CA THR A 327 -3.38 -24.51 -6.46
C THR A 327 -2.14 -24.38 -5.59
N ARG A 328 -2.19 -23.50 -4.57
CA ARG A 328 -1.14 -23.35 -3.56
C ARG A 328 0.27 -23.12 -4.14
N ASN A 329 0.37 -22.43 -5.28
CA ASN A 329 1.66 -22.06 -5.85
C ASN A 329 2.17 -20.74 -5.24
N GLY A 330 3.48 -20.54 -5.30
CA GLY A 330 4.15 -19.36 -4.77
C GLY A 330 4.47 -19.45 -3.29
N PHE A 331 5.12 -18.40 -2.76
CA PHE A 331 5.63 -18.36 -1.39
C PHE A 331 4.95 -17.27 -0.59
N LEU A 332 4.34 -17.63 0.54
CA LEU A 332 4.01 -16.71 1.63
C LEU A 332 4.20 -17.45 2.97
N SER A 333 5.45 -17.83 3.28
CA SER A 333 5.80 -18.33 4.61
C SER A 333 6.48 -17.23 5.42
N SER A 334 6.17 -17.15 6.72
CA SER A 334 6.74 -16.21 7.69
C SER A 334 8.22 -16.45 8.03
N GLU A 335 8.92 -17.33 7.30
CA GLU A 335 10.23 -17.89 7.70
C GLU A 335 11.42 -17.53 6.80
N PHE A 336 11.28 -16.63 5.81
CA PHE A 336 12.42 -16.23 4.97
C PHE A 336 12.48 -14.72 4.69
N ASP A 337 13.72 -14.22 4.61
CA ASP A 337 14.09 -12.81 4.46
C ASP A 337 13.29 -12.09 3.37
N LEU A 338 12.87 -10.86 3.70
CA LEU A 338 12.16 -9.87 2.85
C LEU A 338 12.91 -9.46 1.57
N ASP A 339 14.03 -10.12 1.27
CA ASP A 339 14.91 -9.81 0.14
C ASP A 339 14.49 -10.47 -1.18
N PHE A 340 13.55 -11.43 -1.16
CA PHE A 340 13.05 -12.10 -2.37
C PHE A 340 11.66 -11.62 -2.77
N LEU A 341 11.60 -10.80 -3.82
CA LEU A 341 10.36 -10.31 -4.42
C LEU A 341 9.70 -11.42 -5.25
N THR A 342 8.81 -12.21 -4.65
CA THR A 342 8.04 -13.19 -5.40
C THR A 342 6.93 -12.53 -6.19
N SER A 343 6.83 -12.88 -7.47
CA SER A 343 6.01 -12.20 -8.46
C SER A 343 5.27 -13.20 -9.34
N GLY A 344 3.96 -13.10 -9.49
CA GLY A 344 3.14 -14.07 -10.21
C GLY A 344 3.06 -15.42 -9.48
N GLY A 345 2.26 -15.50 -8.41
CA GLY A 345 2.18 -16.68 -7.55
C GLY A 345 1.68 -17.94 -8.25
N ALA A 346 0.94 -17.81 -9.35
CA ALA A 346 0.73 -18.89 -10.32
C ALA A 346 1.44 -18.59 -11.64
N ILE A 347 0.99 -17.57 -12.38
CA ILE A 347 1.53 -17.22 -13.69
C ILE A 347 2.21 -15.87 -13.63
N GLY A 348 3.45 -15.79 -14.10
CA GLY A 348 4.17 -14.54 -14.34
C GLY A 348 4.39 -14.33 -15.83
N VAL A 349 3.93 -13.21 -16.38
CA VAL A 349 4.13 -12.83 -17.78
C VAL A 349 5.05 -11.62 -17.82
N TYR A 350 6.14 -11.74 -18.57
CA TYR A 350 7.12 -10.70 -18.77
C TYR A 350 7.18 -10.33 -20.26
N ASN A 351 6.98 -9.04 -20.57
CA ASN A 351 6.92 -8.53 -21.94
C ASN A 351 7.93 -7.39 -22.18
N ASP A 352 8.92 -7.65 -23.02
CA ASP A 352 9.97 -6.72 -23.47
C ASP A 352 9.99 -6.58 -25.00
N LEU A 353 8.98 -5.90 -25.54
CA LEU A 353 8.89 -5.56 -26.97
C LEU A 353 9.47 -4.15 -27.25
N VAL A 354 10.76 -3.94 -26.98
CA VAL A 354 11.48 -2.74 -27.45
C VAL A 354 11.87 -2.92 -28.93
N SER A 355 11.62 -1.91 -29.78
CA SER A 355 12.32 -1.75 -31.06
C SER A 355 13.46 -0.75 -30.89
N PRO A 356 14.73 -1.20 -30.74
CA PRO A 356 15.83 -0.29 -30.43
C PRO A 356 16.39 0.47 -31.64
N PHE A 357 15.91 0.23 -32.87
CA PHE A 357 16.47 0.85 -34.06
C PHE A 357 15.39 1.52 -34.94
N PRO A 358 15.43 2.86 -35.11
CA PRO A 358 14.63 3.55 -36.13
C PRO A 358 14.84 2.99 -37.54
N GLU A 359 16.01 2.37 -37.79
CA GLU A 359 16.42 1.81 -39.07
C GLU A 359 15.84 0.40 -39.34
N VAL A 360 15.33 -0.28 -38.31
CA VAL A 360 14.68 -1.62 -38.41
C VAL A 360 13.15 -1.52 -38.33
N GLN A 361 12.59 -0.30 -38.35
CA GLN A 361 11.13 -0.08 -38.42
C GLN A 361 10.47 -0.65 -39.69
N VAL A 362 11.25 -1.14 -40.64
CA VAL A 362 10.79 -1.42 -42.01
C VAL A 362 10.30 -2.86 -42.23
N PHE A 363 10.48 -3.81 -41.28
CA PHE A 363 10.33 -5.24 -41.63
C PHE A 363 9.46 -6.11 -40.72
N ILE A 364 8.74 -5.57 -39.73
CA ILE A 364 7.83 -6.40 -38.91
C ILE A 364 6.41 -5.89 -39.09
N HIS A 365 5.73 -6.44 -40.09
CA HIS A 365 4.30 -6.27 -40.32
C HIS A 365 3.56 -7.44 -39.61
N GLU A 366 2.46 -7.15 -38.89
CA GLU A 366 1.55 -8.12 -38.23
C GLU A 366 2.08 -8.79 -36.94
N ARG A 367 2.35 -8.02 -35.87
CA ARG A 367 2.73 -8.61 -34.56
C ARG A 367 1.52 -9.14 -33.78
N ARG A 368 1.16 -10.41 -34.01
CA ARG A 368 0.18 -11.14 -33.18
C ARG A 368 0.88 -12.00 -32.14
N ILE A 369 1.21 -11.42 -30.99
CA ILE A 369 1.83 -12.14 -29.88
C ILE A 369 1.02 -11.96 -28.60
N GLY A 370 0.98 -12.98 -27.74
CA GLY A 370 0.16 -12.84 -26.56
C GLY A 370 0.19 -13.99 -25.57
N PHE A 371 -0.61 -13.78 -24.54
CA PHE A 371 -0.87 -14.71 -23.47
C PHE A 371 -2.39 -14.84 -23.29
N VAL A 372 -2.86 -16.07 -23.14
CA VAL A 372 -4.27 -16.39 -22.89
C VAL A 372 -4.36 -17.35 -21.72
N ALA A 373 -5.08 -16.98 -20.67
CA ALA A 373 -5.57 -17.89 -19.66
C ALA A 373 -7.09 -18.01 -19.81
N ARG A 374 -7.60 -19.22 -20.02
CA ARG A 374 -9.03 -19.47 -20.15
C ARG A 374 -9.53 -20.68 -19.39
N ASP A 375 -10.79 -20.65 -18.98
CA ASP A 375 -11.48 -21.75 -18.30
C ASP A 375 -10.71 -22.31 -17.07
N SER A 376 -9.86 -21.48 -16.46
CA SER A 376 -8.86 -21.93 -15.49
C SER A 376 -9.18 -21.47 -14.07
N ASN A 377 -8.75 -22.24 -13.08
CA ASN A 377 -8.98 -21.94 -11.67
C ASN A 377 -7.67 -21.69 -10.92
N PHE A 378 -7.64 -20.56 -10.22
CA PHE A 378 -6.53 -20.08 -9.42
C PHE A 378 -6.93 -20.04 -7.94
N THR A 379 -6.49 -21.02 -7.18
CA THR A 379 -6.91 -21.23 -5.78
C THR A 379 -5.72 -21.17 -4.81
N ASP A 380 -5.83 -20.33 -3.77
CA ASP A 380 -4.88 -20.25 -2.66
C ASP A 380 -3.41 -20.01 -3.08
N ASN A 381 -3.16 -19.31 -4.19
CA ASN A 381 -1.80 -18.94 -4.62
C ASN A 381 -1.31 -17.68 -3.87
N GLY A 382 0.00 -17.53 -3.73
CA GLY A 382 0.62 -16.47 -2.91
C GLY A 382 1.84 -15.82 -3.56
N ALA A 383 1.90 -14.49 -3.56
CA ALA A 383 3.08 -13.73 -4.01
C ALA A 383 3.14 -12.34 -3.35
N ILE A 384 4.17 -11.54 -3.64
CA ILE A 384 4.19 -10.12 -3.24
C ILE A 384 3.37 -9.31 -4.24
N ASN A 385 3.58 -9.52 -5.54
CA ASN A 385 2.79 -8.94 -6.62
C ASN A 385 2.09 -10.06 -7.41
N GLY A 386 0.82 -9.90 -7.74
CA GLY A 386 0.09 -10.85 -8.59
C GLY A 386 -0.04 -12.22 -7.94
N GLY A 387 -0.89 -12.35 -6.92
CA GLY A 387 -1.00 -13.59 -6.14
C GLY A 387 -1.36 -14.81 -7.00
N ALA A 388 -2.17 -14.63 -8.05
CA ALA A 388 -2.34 -15.62 -9.11
C ALA A 388 -1.61 -15.21 -10.39
N ILE A 389 -2.01 -14.11 -11.04
CA ILE A 389 -1.41 -13.67 -12.31
C ILE A 389 -0.69 -12.33 -12.11
N GLU A 390 0.55 -12.26 -12.60
CA GLU A 390 1.25 -11.00 -12.82
C GLU A 390 1.55 -10.82 -14.30
N ILE A 391 1.31 -9.62 -14.81
CA ILE A 391 1.71 -9.20 -16.15
C ILE A 391 2.55 -7.93 -16.01
N LEU A 392 3.84 -8.04 -16.33
CA LEU A 392 4.78 -6.94 -16.34
C LEU A 392 5.21 -6.62 -17.77
N SER A 393 4.96 -5.40 -18.20
CA SER A 393 5.46 -4.86 -19.47
C SER A 393 6.48 -3.75 -19.22
N LEU A 394 7.67 -3.87 -19.80
CA LEU A 394 8.71 -2.84 -19.65
C LEU A 394 8.49 -1.64 -20.58
N VAL A 395 8.37 -1.92 -21.88
CA VAL A 395 8.23 -0.92 -22.95
C VAL A 395 7.52 -1.59 -24.12
N THR A 396 6.41 -1.01 -24.58
CA THR A 396 5.91 -1.26 -25.93
C THR A 396 6.15 -0.03 -26.80
N THR A 397 6.84 -0.20 -27.93
CA THR A 397 6.93 0.87 -28.90
C THR A 397 5.57 1.10 -29.53
N ALA A 398 5.14 2.36 -29.57
CA ALA A 398 3.98 2.82 -30.32
C ALA A 398 3.93 2.18 -31.71
N VAL A 399 2.97 1.30 -31.96
CA VAL A 399 2.74 0.76 -33.31
C VAL A 399 1.70 1.62 -34.01
N ALA A 400 1.92 1.86 -35.31
CA ALA A 400 1.06 2.72 -36.13
C ALA A 400 -0.31 2.07 -36.44
N ASP A 401 -0.44 0.75 -36.27
CA ASP A 401 -1.64 -0.02 -36.60
C ASP A 401 -2.05 -0.96 -35.43
N LEU A 402 -3.35 -1.12 -35.21
CA LEU A 402 -3.92 -1.91 -34.10
C LEU A 402 -3.71 -3.42 -34.27
N THR A 403 -3.40 -3.86 -35.49
CA THR A 403 -3.18 -5.27 -35.82
C THR A 403 -1.84 -5.83 -35.31
N ASP A 404 -0.99 -4.97 -34.75
CA ASP A 404 0.36 -5.26 -34.27
C ASP A 404 0.49 -5.20 -32.72
N SER A 405 -0.62 -5.37 -31.99
CA SER A 405 -0.63 -5.25 -30.54
C SER A 405 -0.41 -6.59 -29.82
N ALA A 406 0.24 -6.55 -28.66
CA ALA A 406 0.33 -7.72 -27.79
C ALA A 406 -1.03 -7.95 -27.11
N HIS A 407 -1.52 -9.19 -27.12
CA HIS A 407 -2.84 -9.55 -26.59
C HIS A 407 -2.72 -10.33 -25.28
N PHE A 408 -3.30 -9.81 -24.20
CA PHE A 408 -3.35 -10.48 -22.91
C PHE A 408 -4.79 -10.70 -22.48
N PHE A 409 -5.23 -11.95 -22.58
CA PHE A 409 -6.62 -12.34 -22.35
C PHE A 409 -6.77 -13.26 -21.14
N ILE A 410 -7.74 -12.95 -20.28
CA ILE A 410 -8.12 -13.73 -19.11
C ILE A 410 -9.62 -14.02 -19.23
N GLU A 411 -9.99 -15.23 -19.60
CA GLU A 411 -11.36 -15.58 -20.02
C GLU A 411 -11.94 -16.70 -19.16
N ASP A 412 -13.17 -16.56 -18.66
CA ASP A 412 -13.88 -17.62 -17.93
C ASP A 412 -13.07 -18.19 -16.73
N CYS A 413 -12.22 -17.37 -16.12
CA CYS A 413 -11.32 -17.77 -15.04
C CYS A 413 -11.89 -17.47 -13.65
N VAL A 414 -11.57 -18.33 -12.69
CA VAL A 414 -11.96 -18.19 -11.28
C VAL A 414 -10.73 -18.00 -10.39
N PHE A 415 -10.77 -17.00 -9.52
CA PHE A 415 -9.70 -16.65 -8.58
C PHE A 415 -10.26 -16.68 -7.16
N THR A 416 -9.81 -17.65 -6.36
CA THR A 416 -10.30 -17.86 -5.00
C THR A 416 -9.19 -17.97 -3.97
N GLY A 417 -9.28 -17.25 -2.85
CA GLY A 417 -8.37 -17.43 -1.71
C GLY A 417 -6.92 -17.00 -1.96
N ASN A 418 -6.61 -16.38 -3.10
CA ASN A 418 -5.25 -15.95 -3.43
C ASN A 418 -4.83 -14.75 -2.57
N ARG A 419 -3.53 -14.60 -2.37
CA ARG A 419 -2.93 -13.64 -1.44
C ARG A 419 -1.78 -12.88 -2.09
N ALA A 420 -1.77 -11.57 -1.94
CA ALA A 420 -0.61 -10.77 -2.28
C ALA A 420 -0.57 -9.42 -1.56
N THR A 421 0.53 -8.68 -1.68
CA THR A 421 0.57 -7.28 -1.23
C THR A 421 -0.05 -6.32 -2.25
N ARG A 422 -0.03 -6.71 -3.54
CA ARG A 422 -0.64 -6.02 -4.67
C ARG A 422 -1.23 -7.02 -5.65
N GLY A 423 -2.46 -6.82 -6.09
CA GLY A 423 -3.11 -7.69 -7.07
C GLY A 423 -3.19 -9.14 -6.62
N ALA A 424 -3.87 -9.42 -5.49
CA ALA A 424 -3.99 -10.78 -4.96
C ALA A 424 -4.52 -11.79 -5.98
N ALA A 425 -5.43 -11.39 -6.87
CA ALA A 425 -5.81 -12.19 -8.03
C ALA A 425 -4.95 -11.82 -9.24
N VAL A 426 -4.98 -10.55 -9.66
CA VAL A 426 -4.29 -10.10 -10.87
C VAL A 426 -3.56 -8.79 -10.61
N TYR A 427 -2.28 -8.72 -10.97
CA TYR A 427 -1.49 -7.50 -11.02
C TYR A 427 -0.99 -7.24 -12.43
N ILE A 428 -1.22 -6.03 -12.96
CA ILE A 428 -0.79 -5.66 -14.31
C ILE A 428 -0.09 -4.31 -14.25
N GLN A 429 1.13 -4.25 -14.79
CA GLN A 429 1.92 -3.02 -14.81
C GLN A 429 2.62 -2.79 -16.14
N GLU A 430 2.58 -1.54 -16.62
CA GLU A 430 3.50 -1.04 -17.66
C GLU A 430 4.47 0.00 -17.07
N LEU A 431 5.79 -0.19 -17.19
CA LEU A 431 6.76 0.72 -16.57
C LEU A 431 6.91 2.08 -17.28
N LYS A 432 6.60 2.17 -18.57
CA LYS A 432 6.74 3.40 -19.36
C LYS A 432 5.39 3.84 -19.93
N LEU A 433 4.76 4.76 -19.22
CA LEU A 433 3.43 5.30 -19.52
C LEU A 433 3.33 5.89 -20.94
N HIS A 434 2.55 5.26 -21.82
CA HIS A 434 2.12 5.86 -23.09
C HIS A 434 0.61 6.05 -23.05
N ALA A 435 0.15 7.13 -22.41
CA ALA A 435 -1.27 7.43 -22.17
C ALA A 435 -2.18 7.54 -23.42
N ARG A 436 -1.67 7.29 -24.64
CA ARG A 436 -2.44 7.40 -25.90
C ARG A 436 -2.09 6.39 -27.00
N VAL A 437 -1.17 5.44 -26.81
CA VAL A 437 -0.82 4.50 -27.89
C VAL A 437 -1.00 3.05 -27.45
N LEU A 438 -1.80 2.31 -28.21
CA LEU A 438 -2.20 0.92 -27.96
C LEU A 438 -1.10 -0.04 -28.42
N GLY A 439 -0.09 -0.28 -27.57
CA GLY A 439 0.90 -1.34 -27.78
C GLY A 439 0.47 -2.70 -27.19
N ILE A 440 -0.42 -2.68 -26.19
CA ILE A 440 -0.92 -3.86 -25.48
C ILE A 440 -2.44 -3.74 -25.32
N GLN A 441 -3.14 -4.82 -25.63
CA GLN A 441 -4.56 -4.98 -25.33
C GLN A 441 -4.74 -5.99 -24.18
N VAL A 442 -5.35 -5.54 -23.09
CA VAL A 442 -5.71 -6.39 -21.96
C VAL A 442 -7.24 -6.54 -21.89
N LEU A 443 -7.73 -7.78 -21.94
CA LEU A 443 -9.14 -8.13 -21.82
C LEU A 443 -9.33 -9.16 -20.70
N ALA A 444 -10.22 -8.87 -19.76
CA ALA A 444 -10.72 -9.86 -18.82
C ALA A 444 -12.20 -10.11 -19.09
N TRP A 445 -12.55 -11.35 -19.42
CA TRP A 445 -13.89 -11.76 -19.85
C TRP A 445 -14.46 -12.82 -18.91
N ASN A 446 -15.69 -12.65 -18.41
CA ASN A 446 -16.37 -13.63 -17.55
C ASN A 446 -15.55 -14.10 -16.33
N ILE A 447 -14.84 -13.19 -15.66
CA ILE A 447 -13.98 -13.56 -14.52
C ILE A 447 -14.73 -13.53 -13.19
N LYS A 448 -14.34 -14.43 -12.27
CA LYS A 448 -14.86 -14.42 -10.89
C LYS A 448 -13.72 -14.34 -9.87
N ILE A 449 -13.71 -13.29 -9.07
CA ILE A 449 -12.68 -13.00 -8.06
C ILE A 449 -13.34 -12.97 -6.68
N THR A 450 -13.14 -14.03 -5.91
CA THR A 450 -13.83 -14.22 -4.63
C THR A 450 -12.91 -14.57 -3.47
N ALA A 451 -13.12 -13.97 -2.30
CA ALA A 451 -12.39 -14.30 -1.07
C ALA A 451 -10.86 -14.19 -1.18
N ASN A 452 -10.34 -13.32 -2.07
CA ASN A 452 -8.91 -13.03 -2.15
C ASN A 452 -8.53 -11.98 -1.10
N LYS A 453 -7.26 -11.96 -0.69
CA LYS A 453 -6.80 -11.14 0.43
C LYS A 453 -5.52 -10.38 0.10
N LEU A 454 -5.54 -9.08 0.34
CA LEU A 454 -4.32 -8.27 0.41
C LEU A 454 -3.65 -8.46 1.77
N GLU A 455 -2.37 -8.81 1.77
CA GLU A 455 -1.55 -8.97 2.96
C GLU A 455 -0.61 -7.78 3.14
N THR A 456 -0.43 -7.37 4.39
CA THR A 456 0.52 -6.32 4.78
C THR A 456 1.85 -6.97 5.16
N LEU A 457 2.93 -6.52 4.54
CA LEU A 457 4.29 -6.86 4.99
C LEU A 457 4.46 -6.25 6.40
N GLY A 458 4.76 -7.07 7.40
CA GLY A 458 4.62 -6.73 8.82
C GLY A 458 5.36 -5.46 9.30
N ASP A 459 4.79 -4.84 10.35
CA ASP A 459 5.37 -3.92 11.36
C ASP A 459 6.43 -2.87 10.97
N ILE A 460 6.47 -2.43 9.72
CA ILE A 460 7.25 -1.25 9.33
C ILE A 460 6.29 -0.10 9.04
N THR A 461 6.56 1.00 9.73
CA THR A 461 5.83 2.27 9.89
C THR A 461 5.54 3.06 8.61
N SER A 462 5.43 2.43 7.43
CA SER A 462 4.99 3.04 6.18
C SER A 462 3.65 2.46 5.75
N ILE A 463 2.59 2.94 6.39
CA ILE A 463 1.16 2.66 6.15
C ILE A 463 0.68 3.12 4.74
N SER A 464 1.58 3.45 3.79
CA SER A 464 1.20 4.18 2.59
C SER A 464 1.01 3.36 1.31
N SER A 465 1.59 2.16 1.15
CA SER A 465 1.53 1.46 -0.15
C SER A 465 0.57 0.28 -0.25
N SER A 466 0.42 -0.56 0.79
CA SER A 466 -0.53 -1.69 0.76
C SER A 466 -1.99 -1.22 0.88
N ASP A 467 -2.21 -0.14 1.62
CA ASP A 467 -3.54 0.35 2.00
C ASP A 467 -4.24 1.09 0.85
N SER A 468 -3.58 1.22 -0.31
CA SER A 468 -4.12 1.82 -1.55
C SER A 468 -3.85 0.90 -2.75
N THR A 469 -4.12 -0.40 -2.58
CA THR A 469 -4.01 -1.43 -3.64
C THR A 469 -5.31 -2.24 -3.72
N ALA A 470 -5.46 -3.05 -4.76
CA ALA A 470 -6.64 -3.90 -4.98
C ALA A 470 -6.28 -5.35 -5.28
N VAL A 471 -7.26 -6.26 -5.18
CA VAL A 471 -7.10 -7.67 -5.59
C VAL A 471 -6.97 -7.82 -7.11
N PHE A 472 -7.56 -6.90 -7.87
CA PHE A 472 -7.28 -6.68 -9.29
C PHE A 472 -6.71 -5.28 -9.47
N ASP A 473 -5.40 -5.19 -9.64
CA ASP A 473 -4.67 -3.91 -9.64
C ASP A 473 -3.97 -3.68 -10.98
N VAL A 474 -4.27 -2.54 -11.58
CA VAL A 474 -3.81 -2.14 -12.91
C VAL A 474 -3.06 -0.82 -12.82
N ASN A 475 -1.84 -0.79 -13.34
CA ASN A 475 -0.97 0.38 -13.30
C ASN A 475 -0.40 0.69 -14.68
N ALA A 476 -0.61 1.93 -15.13
CA ALA A 476 -0.06 2.52 -16.34
C ALA A 476 -0.45 1.84 -17.66
N ILE A 477 -1.48 0.99 -17.64
CA ILE A 477 -1.97 0.22 -18.79
C ILE A 477 -3.50 0.18 -18.80
N ASN A 478 -4.12 0.13 -19.98
CA ASN A 478 -5.57 0.06 -20.11
C ASN A 478 -6.08 -1.38 -20.03
N VAL A 479 -7.21 -1.60 -19.36
CA VAL A 479 -7.87 -2.91 -19.26
C VAL A 479 -9.34 -2.77 -19.63
N THR A 480 -9.90 -3.81 -20.26
CA THR A 480 -11.35 -3.93 -20.46
C THR A 480 -11.89 -5.13 -19.67
N LEU A 481 -12.90 -4.89 -18.84
CA LEU A 481 -13.70 -5.93 -18.19
C LEU A 481 -14.95 -6.17 -19.03
N ALA A 482 -15.11 -7.38 -19.55
CA ALA A 482 -16.17 -7.74 -20.48
C ALA A 482 -16.94 -9.00 -20.06
N GLY A 483 -18.13 -9.19 -20.60
CA GLY A 483 -19.00 -10.31 -20.19
C GLY A 483 -19.47 -10.16 -18.74
N ASP A 484 -19.52 -11.25 -17.97
CA ASP A 484 -19.99 -11.27 -16.59
C ASP A 484 -18.81 -11.34 -15.59
N CYS A 485 -18.30 -10.19 -15.15
CA CYS A 485 -17.20 -10.11 -14.19
C CYS A 485 -17.70 -9.87 -12.76
N VAL A 486 -17.24 -10.68 -11.80
CA VAL A 486 -17.73 -10.67 -10.41
C VAL A 486 -16.58 -10.55 -9.43
N PHE A 487 -16.64 -9.58 -8.51
CA PHE A 487 -15.67 -9.34 -7.45
C PHE A 487 -16.38 -9.35 -6.10
N GLU A 488 -16.26 -10.44 -5.34
CA GLU A 488 -17.02 -10.60 -4.10
C GLU A 488 -16.21 -11.06 -2.88
N ASP A 489 -16.60 -10.55 -1.71
CA ASP A 489 -16.12 -11.02 -0.42
C ASP A 489 -14.58 -10.95 -0.27
N ASN A 490 -13.93 -10.01 -0.97
CA ASN A 490 -12.48 -9.83 -0.91
C ASN A 490 -12.06 -8.93 0.27
N ILE A 491 -10.86 -9.18 0.80
CA ILE A 491 -10.21 -8.34 1.81
C ILE A 491 -9.13 -7.52 1.11
N GLY A 492 -9.32 -6.21 1.05
CA GLY A 492 -8.69 -5.30 0.11
C GLY A 492 -9.73 -4.68 -0.82
N SER A 493 -9.33 -3.66 -1.56
CA SER A 493 -10.19 -3.09 -2.59
C SER A 493 -10.36 -4.07 -3.75
N ALA A 494 -11.53 -4.10 -4.39
CA ALA A 494 -11.78 -5.07 -5.45
C ALA A 494 -11.00 -4.75 -6.73
N LEU A 495 -11.05 -3.49 -7.17
CA LEU A 495 -10.49 -3.05 -8.43
C LEU A 495 -9.72 -1.73 -8.25
N GLN A 496 -8.52 -1.64 -8.83
CA GLN A 496 -7.74 -0.42 -8.88
C GLN A 496 -7.22 -0.12 -10.29
N GLY A 497 -7.31 1.15 -10.68
CA GLY A 497 -6.60 1.69 -11.82
C GLY A 497 -5.68 2.83 -11.39
N THR A 498 -4.43 2.80 -11.85
CA THR A 498 -3.44 3.85 -11.62
C THR A 498 -2.91 4.35 -12.97
N SER A 499 -3.16 5.59 -13.35
CA SER A 499 -2.79 6.13 -14.68
C SER A 499 -3.27 5.25 -15.85
N SER A 500 -4.50 4.75 -15.73
CA SER A 500 -5.09 3.71 -16.58
C SER A 500 -6.52 4.06 -17.01
N ILE A 501 -6.97 3.48 -18.13
CA ILE A 501 -8.38 3.42 -18.51
C ILE A 501 -8.92 2.03 -18.20
N ILE A 502 -10.02 1.98 -17.45
CA ILE A 502 -10.77 0.76 -17.16
C ILE A 502 -12.08 0.81 -17.97
N GLY A 503 -12.16 -0.02 -19.00
CA GLY A 503 -13.37 -0.20 -19.81
C GLY A 503 -14.33 -1.21 -19.18
N ILE A 504 -15.64 -0.91 -19.21
CA ILE A 504 -16.72 -1.79 -18.76
C ILE A 504 -17.58 -2.14 -19.97
N ALA A 505 -17.54 -3.41 -20.38
CA ALA A 505 -18.13 -3.94 -21.60
C ALA A 505 -18.95 -5.22 -21.34
N GLY A 506 -19.96 -5.13 -20.48
CA GLY A 506 -20.72 -6.28 -19.98
C GLY A 506 -21.29 -5.99 -18.60
N ASN A 507 -21.54 -7.02 -17.79
CA ASN A 507 -21.99 -6.90 -16.41
C ASN A 507 -20.80 -7.05 -15.46
N VAL A 508 -20.49 -6.00 -14.71
CA VAL A 508 -19.45 -6.00 -13.69
C VAL A 508 -20.11 -5.78 -12.33
N SER A 509 -20.04 -6.79 -11.46
CA SER A 509 -20.57 -6.74 -10.10
C SER A 509 -19.42 -6.75 -9.08
N ILE A 510 -19.41 -5.78 -8.18
CA ILE A 510 -18.39 -5.60 -7.14
C ILE A 510 -19.11 -5.49 -5.80
N ALA A 511 -19.10 -6.58 -5.01
CA ALA A 511 -19.91 -6.63 -3.81
C ALA A 511 -19.23 -7.20 -2.56
N ARG A 512 -19.62 -6.69 -1.39
CA ARG A 512 -19.19 -7.21 -0.06
C ARG A 512 -17.66 -7.22 0.16
N ASN A 513 -16.93 -6.34 -0.51
CA ASN A 513 -15.48 -6.20 -0.34
C ASN A 513 -15.16 -5.26 0.83
N ILE A 514 -14.04 -5.51 1.53
CA ILE A 514 -13.60 -4.72 2.67
C ILE A 514 -12.22 -4.13 2.40
N GLY A 515 -12.14 -2.82 2.19
CA GLY A 515 -10.89 -2.12 1.84
C GLY A 515 -10.52 -1.02 2.85
N PHE A 516 -9.34 -0.43 2.68
CA PHE A 516 -8.94 0.74 3.46
C PHE A 516 -9.51 2.04 2.86
N TYR A 517 -9.30 2.22 1.55
CA TYR A 517 -9.95 3.22 0.70
C TYR A 517 -10.66 2.51 -0.45
N GLY A 518 -11.80 3.01 -0.95
CA GLY A 518 -12.33 2.52 -2.24
C GLY A 518 -12.59 1.02 -2.25
N ALA A 519 -13.28 0.46 -1.25
CA ALA A 519 -13.37 -0.99 -1.09
C ALA A 519 -13.95 -1.70 -2.33
N GLY A 520 -14.85 -1.03 -3.06
CA GLY A 520 -15.18 -1.41 -4.43
C GLY A 520 -14.05 -1.04 -5.41
N ILE A 521 -13.96 0.24 -5.76
CA ILE A 521 -13.06 0.73 -6.82
C ILE A 521 -12.14 1.84 -6.28
N ILE A 522 -10.86 1.77 -6.64
CA ILE A 522 -9.88 2.85 -6.50
C ILE A 522 -9.49 3.38 -7.89
N LEU A 523 -9.53 4.69 -8.10
CA LEU A 523 -9.02 5.35 -9.30
C LEU A 523 -7.95 6.36 -8.92
N GLN A 524 -6.70 6.11 -9.32
CA GLN A 524 -5.57 7.01 -9.11
C GLN A 524 -5.10 7.58 -10.45
N ILE A 525 -5.47 8.81 -10.79
CA ILE A 525 -5.21 9.38 -12.13
C ILE A 525 -5.76 8.44 -13.23
N ALA A 526 -6.88 7.77 -12.95
CA ALA A 526 -7.47 6.74 -13.80
C ALA A 526 -8.94 7.07 -14.10
N PHE A 527 -9.46 6.43 -15.14
CA PHE A 527 -10.79 6.71 -15.66
C PHE A 527 -11.56 5.41 -15.90
N LEU A 528 -12.86 5.44 -15.61
CA LEU A 528 -13.83 4.43 -16.01
C LEU A 528 -14.45 4.83 -17.35
N VAL A 529 -14.57 3.87 -18.26
CA VAL A 529 -15.27 4.03 -19.53
C VAL A 529 -16.38 3.01 -19.61
N ILE A 530 -17.64 3.47 -19.59
CA ILE A 530 -18.80 2.59 -19.70
C ILE A 530 -19.22 2.47 -21.16
N LEU A 531 -19.22 1.24 -21.70
CA LEU A 531 -19.63 0.95 -23.07
C LEU A 531 -21.15 0.70 -23.15
N PRO A 532 -21.77 0.85 -24.33
CA PRO A 532 -23.21 0.60 -24.51
C PRO A 532 -23.58 -0.84 -24.13
N ARG A 533 -24.79 -1.04 -23.58
CA ARG A 533 -25.30 -2.35 -23.11
C ARG A 533 -24.47 -3.00 -21.99
N SER A 534 -23.87 -2.17 -21.13
CA SER A 534 -23.08 -2.63 -19.96
C SER A 534 -23.75 -2.28 -18.64
N SER A 535 -23.48 -3.05 -17.59
CA SER A 535 -23.92 -2.81 -16.22
C SER A 535 -22.73 -2.78 -15.27
N LEU A 536 -22.65 -1.77 -14.41
CA LEU A 536 -21.69 -1.70 -13.30
C LEU A 536 -22.48 -1.63 -11.98
N ASP A 537 -22.45 -2.69 -11.18
CA ASP A 537 -23.06 -2.72 -9.85
C ASP A 537 -21.99 -2.78 -8.76
N VAL A 538 -21.92 -1.76 -7.93
CA VAL A 538 -21.01 -1.69 -6.78
C VAL A 538 -21.83 -1.67 -5.50
N SER A 539 -21.90 -2.79 -4.79
CA SER A 539 -22.85 -2.94 -3.69
C SER A 539 -22.31 -3.52 -2.38
N ASN A 540 -22.77 -3.01 -1.24
CA ASN A 540 -22.44 -3.54 0.09
C ASN A 540 -20.93 -3.58 0.42
N ASN A 541 -20.11 -2.71 -0.18
CA ASN A 541 -18.68 -2.64 0.11
C ASN A 541 -18.40 -1.71 1.31
N VAL A 542 -17.35 -2.02 2.07
CA VAL A 542 -17.01 -1.32 3.32
C VAL A 542 -15.56 -0.83 3.29
N ALA A 543 -15.35 0.48 3.29
CA ALA A 543 -14.02 1.08 3.41
C ALA A 543 -13.74 1.59 4.83
N ARG A 544 -12.50 1.49 5.30
CA ARG A 544 -12.11 1.99 6.63
C ARG A 544 -12.15 3.51 6.72
N VAL A 545 -11.76 4.22 5.66
CA VAL A 545 -11.60 5.69 5.69
C VAL A 545 -12.53 6.39 4.69
N TYR A 546 -12.30 6.24 3.39
CA TYR A 546 -13.02 6.97 2.34
C TYR A 546 -13.58 6.05 1.26
N GLY A 547 -14.78 6.37 0.79
CA GLY A 547 -15.38 5.83 -0.44
C GLY A 547 -15.61 4.33 -0.37
N GLY A 548 -16.65 3.87 0.33
CA GLY A 548 -16.95 2.43 0.43
C GLY A 548 -17.08 1.78 -0.95
N GLY A 549 -17.76 2.44 -1.88
CA GLY A 549 -17.93 1.96 -3.25
C GLY A 549 -16.84 2.44 -4.18
N LEU A 550 -16.52 3.74 -4.16
CA LEU A 550 -15.54 4.35 -5.06
C LEU A 550 -14.68 5.39 -4.33
N TYR A 551 -13.37 5.31 -4.54
CA TYR A 551 -12.40 6.30 -4.11
C TYR A 551 -11.61 6.81 -5.33
N VAL A 552 -11.66 8.11 -5.57
CA VAL A 552 -10.98 8.78 -6.68
C VAL A 552 -9.92 9.72 -6.12
N ASN A 553 -8.69 9.54 -6.59
CA ASN A 553 -7.55 10.37 -6.23
C ASN A 553 -6.83 10.84 -7.51
N GLN A 554 -6.90 12.14 -7.80
CA GLN A 554 -6.38 12.74 -9.04
C GLN A 554 -5.16 13.65 -8.76
N ILE A 555 -4.29 13.27 -7.81
CA ILE A 555 -3.06 14.05 -7.53
C ILE A 555 -2.14 14.00 -8.74
N THR A 556 -2.10 15.07 -9.54
CA THR A 556 -1.05 15.29 -10.53
C THR A 556 -0.03 16.30 -10.00
N SER A 557 1.22 16.16 -10.41
CA SER A 557 2.30 17.14 -10.19
C SER A 557 2.24 18.33 -11.17
N SER A 558 1.20 18.41 -12.00
CA SER A 558 1.10 19.37 -13.11
C SER A 558 0.21 20.58 -12.75
N PRO A 559 0.58 21.82 -13.14
CA PRO A 559 -0.07 23.04 -12.65
C PRO A 559 -1.43 23.39 -13.28
N ILE A 560 -2.06 22.48 -14.03
CA ILE A 560 -3.23 22.79 -14.87
C ILE A 560 -4.53 22.43 -14.11
N PRO A 561 -5.27 23.40 -13.56
CA PRO A 561 -6.34 23.14 -12.58
C PRO A 561 -7.70 22.68 -13.16
N THR A 562 -7.80 22.30 -14.45
CA THR A 562 -9.10 22.35 -15.15
C THR A 562 -9.51 21.10 -15.93
N LEU A 563 -8.75 19.99 -15.89
CA LEU A 563 -9.03 18.80 -16.74
C LEU A 563 -9.31 17.49 -15.98
N PHE A 564 -9.21 17.43 -14.64
CA PHE A 564 -9.09 16.16 -13.91
C PHE A 564 -10.22 15.84 -12.89
N ASP A 565 -11.37 16.55 -12.94
CA ASP A 565 -12.56 16.20 -12.13
C ASP A 565 -13.50 15.21 -12.85
N CYS A 566 -13.08 14.63 -13.98
CA CYS A 566 -13.88 13.63 -14.67
C CYS A 566 -13.23 12.26 -14.53
N PHE A 567 -13.84 11.36 -13.75
CA PHE A 567 -13.37 9.96 -13.62
C PHE A 567 -14.21 8.98 -14.44
N MET A 568 -15.36 9.41 -14.96
CA MET A 568 -16.30 8.53 -15.66
C MET A 568 -16.60 9.10 -17.05
N TYR A 569 -16.38 8.29 -18.06
CA TYR A 569 -16.67 8.59 -19.45
C TYR A 569 -17.62 7.56 -20.03
N PHE A 570 -18.35 7.99 -21.04
CA PHE A 570 -19.22 7.13 -21.83
C PHE A 570 -18.66 7.10 -23.24
N ASN A 571 -18.59 5.91 -23.80
CA ASN A 571 -18.11 5.74 -25.16
C ASN A 571 -19.26 5.33 -26.09
N TYR A 572 -19.34 5.98 -27.26
CA TYR A 572 -20.23 5.58 -28.34
C TYR A 572 -19.53 4.66 -29.36
N ASP A 573 -18.20 4.80 -29.54
CA ASP A 573 -17.34 4.02 -30.45
C ASP A 573 -15.86 4.00 -29.98
N GLN A 574 -15.11 2.92 -30.21
CA GLN A 574 -13.79 2.60 -29.59
C GLN A 574 -12.70 3.71 -29.50
N PHE A 575 -12.83 4.86 -30.18
CA PHE A 575 -11.82 5.91 -30.25
C PHE A 575 -12.30 7.35 -29.92
N SER A 576 -13.57 7.57 -29.57
CA SER A 576 -14.08 8.93 -29.30
C SER A 576 -14.96 9.00 -28.06
N PHE A 577 -14.50 9.71 -27.03
CA PHE A 577 -15.34 10.03 -25.88
C PHE A 577 -16.57 10.81 -26.32
N CYS A 578 -17.70 10.50 -25.70
CA CYS A 578 -18.93 11.23 -25.95
C CYS A 578 -18.89 12.58 -25.22
N ASP A 579 -18.77 13.66 -25.98
CA ASP A 579 -18.73 15.03 -25.45
C ASP A 579 -20.12 15.62 -25.15
N ASP A 580 -21.19 15.11 -25.81
CA ASP A 580 -22.59 15.54 -25.64
C ASP A 580 -23.53 14.33 -25.59
N CYS A 581 -23.54 13.61 -24.46
CA CYS A 581 -24.26 12.34 -24.34
C CYS A 581 -25.75 12.54 -24.11
N SER A 582 -26.57 12.03 -25.03
CA SER A 582 -27.99 11.81 -24.79
C SER A 582 -28.20 10.53 -23.97
N PHE A 583 -28.45 10.68 -22.67
CA PHE A 583 -28.78 9.56 -21.80
C PHE A 583 -30.14 8.91 -22.14
N ASN A 584 -31.05 9.62 -22.81
CA ASN A 584 -32.41 9.13 -23.13
C ASN A 584 -32.44 7.88 -24.04
N THR A 585 -31.40 7.64 -24.83
CA THR A 585 -31.29 6.49 -25.74
C THR A 585 -30.19 5.51 -25.31
N SER A 586 -29.63 5.71 -24.13
CA SER A 586 -28.54 4.88 -23.60
C SER A 586 -29.07 3.56 -23.06
N SER A 587 -28.25 2.52 -23.11
CA SER A 587 -28.62 1.14 -22.72
C SER A 587 -27.71 0.55 -21.64
N PHE A 588 -27.00 1.39 -20.90
CA PHE A 588 -26.13 0.97 -19.80
C PHE A 588 -26.80 1.17 -18.43
N SER A 589 -26.24 0.60 -17.38
CA SER A 589 -26.63 0.87 -15.98
C SER A 589 -25.41 0.99 -15.06
N VAL A 590 -25.48 1.88 -14.08
CA VAL A 590 -24.44 2.12 -13.09
C VAL A 590 -25.10 2.28 -11.72
N SER A 591 -24.81 1.39 -10.78
CA SER A 591 -25.38 1.42 -9.44
C SER A 591 -24.31 1.41 -8.35
N PHE A 592 -24.53 2.23 -7.32
CA PHE A 592 -23.75 2.24 -6.08
C PHE A 592 -24.70 2.10 -4.89
N THR A 593 -24.83 0.90 -4.33
CA THR A 593 -25.87 0.59 -3.34
C THR A 593 -25.30 0.06 -2.02
N ASN A 594 -25.76 0.58 -0.89
CA ASN A 594 -25.40 0.14 0.46
C ASN A 594 -23.88 0.10 0.76
N ASN A 595 -23.08 0.93 0.09
CA ASN A 595 -21.65 1.05 0.40
C ASN A 595 -21.44 1.96 1.62
N SER A 596 -20.39 1.72 2.40
CA SER A 596 -20.11 2.49 3.63
C SER A 596 -18.63 2.76 3.88
N ALA A 597 -18.33 3.89 4.52
CA ALA A 597 -17.02 4.23 5.06
C ALA A 597 -17.13 5.26 6.19
N LEU A 598 -16.04 5.47 6.93
CA LEU A 598 -16.02 6.38 8.09
C LEU A 598 -16.25 7.85 7.70
N LEU A 599 -15.51 8.34 6.70
CA LEU A 599 -15.47 9.76 6.33
C LEU A 599 -16.12 10.06 4.99
N ALA A 600 -16.52 9.06 4.19
CA ALA A 600 -17.33 9.21 2.97
C ALA A 600 -17.94 7.86 2.56
N GLY A 601 -19.24 7.69 2.83
CA GLY A 601 -19.98 6.42 2.76
C GLY A 601 -19.83 5.70 1.42
N THR A 602 -20.32 6.29 0.34
CA THR A 602 -20.46 5.62 -0.96
C THR A 602 -19.34 6.02 -1.92
N ILE A 603 -19.18 7.33 -2.19
CA ILE A 603 -18.24 7.87 -3.18
C ILE A 603 -17.39 8.96 -2.54
N PHE A 604 -16.08 8.91 -2.77
CA PHE A 604 -15.16 9.98 -2.43
C PHE A 604 -14.33 10.37 -3.65
N GLY A 605 -14.17 11.67 -3.92
CA GLY A 605 -13.05 12.17 -4.73
C GLY A 605 -13.38 13.13 -5.87
N SER A 606 -14.63 13.18 -6.36
CA SER A 606 -14.99 14.01 -7.52
C SER A 606 -16.48 14.39 -7.55
N ALA A 607 -16.77 15.59 -8.05
CA ALA A 607 -18.13 16.10 -8.24
C ALA A 607 -18.61 15.96 -9.70
N LEU A 608 -17.76 15.44 -10.61
CA LEU A 608 -18.01 15.30 -12.05
C LEU A 608 -18.32 16.63 -12.76
N LEU A 609 -17.87 17.77 -12.22
CA LEU A 609 -18.21 19.11 -12.72
C LEU A 609 -17.57 19.41 -14.07
N ASN A 610 -16.35 18.89 -14.30
CA ASN A 610 -15.57 19.16 -15.51
C ASN A 610 -15.62 18.00 -16.52
N CYS A 611 -16.62 17.12 -16.43
CA CYS A 611 -16.83 16.13 -17.48
C CYS A 611 -17.42 16.81 -18.73
N PRO A 612 -16.94 16.47 -19.95
CA PRO A 612 -17.49 17.02 -21.19
C PRO A 612 -19.03 16.89 -21.27
N TRP A 613 -19.54 15.73 -20.87
CA TRP A 613 -20.97 15.39 -20.87
C TRP A 613 -21.78 15.97 -19.71
N SER A 614 -21.16 16.49 -18.64
CA SER A 614 -21.91 16.99 -17.47
C SER A 614 -22.28 18.47 -17.59
N GLN A 615 -21.50 19.26 -18.33
CA GLN A 615 -21.73 20.70 -18.49
C GLN A 615 -23.14 21.04 -19.04
N PRO A 616 -23.67 20.34 -20.07
CA PRO A 616 -25.04 20.57 -20.54
C PRO A 616 -26.11 20.27 -19.48
N LEU A 617 -25.88 19.26 -18.64
CA LEU A 617 -26.80 18.89 -17.55
C LEU A 617 -26.83 19.95 -16.45
N ILE A 618 -25.67 20.44 -16.02
CA ILE A 618 -25.55 21.48 -14.98
C ILE A 618 -26.32 22.74 -15.41
N LEU A 619 -26.16 23.16 -16.67
CA LEU A 619 -26.87 24.33 -17.23
C LEU A 619 -28.39 24.10 -17.31
N THR A 620 -28.82 22.88 -17.63
CA THR A 620 -30.24 22.53 -17.80
C THR A 620 -30.98 22.48 -16.45
N TYR A 621 -30.36 21.88 -15.43
CA TYR A 621 -31.00 21.62 -14.13
C TYR A 621 -30.60 22.62 -13.04
N ASN A 622 -29.69 23.56 -13.31
CA ASN A 622 -29.26 24.63 -12.42
C ASN A 622 -28.78 24.15 -11.03
N THR A 623 -28.02 23.05 -11.01
CA THR A 623 -27.39 22.50 -9.80
C THR A 623 -25.97 22.00 -10.12
N ILE A 624 -25.06 22.12 -9.15
CA ILE A 624 -23.67 21.66 -9.25
C ILE A 624 -23.50 20.20 -8.82
N ASN A 625 -24.51 19.57 -8.21
CA ASN A 625 -24.43 18.17 -7.81
C ASN A 625 -24.83 17.26 -9.00
N VAL A 626 -23.86 16.90 -9.84
CA VAL A 626 -24.09 16.06 -11.02
C VAL A 626 -24.65 14.70 -10.64
N LEU A 627 -24.17 14.08 -9.55
CA LEU A 627 -24.67 12.78 -9.09
C LEU A 627 -26.15 12.84 -8.69
N GLN A 628 -26.61 13.94 -8.09
CA GLN A 628 -28.03 14.16 -7.81
C GLN A 628 -28.86 14.25 -9.10
N ILE A 629 -28.36 14.93 -10.14
CA ILE A 629 -29.04 14.98 -11.45
C ILE A 629 -29.18 13.57 -12.01
N LEU A 630 -28.10 12.78 -11.99
CA LEU A 630 -28.09 11.41 -12.49
C LEU A 630 -29.09 10.52 -11.74
N ASP A 631 -29.09 10.56 -10.41
CA ASP A 631 -30.03 9.77 -9.59
C ASP A 631 -31.49 10.19 -9.79
N THR A 632 -31.77 11.48 -9.90
CA THR A 632 -33.15 11.99 -9.94
C THR A 632 -33.78 11.90 -11.34
N HIS A 633 -33.03 12.30 -12.37
CA HIS A 633 -33.55 12.43 -13.74
C HIS A 633 -33.22 11.24 -14.63
N PHE A 634 -32.21 10.45 -14.26
CA PHE A 634 -31.74 9.29 -15.01
C PHE A 634 -31.70 8.03 -14.15
N SER A 635 -32.66 7.89 -13.22
CA SER A 635 -32.78 6.76 -12.26
C SER A 635 -32.88 5.37 -12.89
N HIS A 636 -33.22 5.29 -14.18
CA HIS A 636 -33.26 4.03 -14.95
C HIS A 636 -31.86 3.59 -15.42
N LEU A 637 -30.88 4.50 -15.44
CA LEU A 637 -29.48 4.23 -15.78
C LEU A 637 -28.59 4.32 -14.55
N PHE A 638 -28.88 5.22 -13.62
CA PHE A 638 -28.07 5.46 -12.43
C PHE A 638 -28.87 5.21 -11.16
N GLN A 639 -28.29 4.47 -10.22
CA GLN A 639 -28.92 4.22 -8.93
C GLN A 639 -27.93 4.39 -7.79
N PHE A 640 -28.18 5.36 -6.92
CA PHE A 640 -27.33 5.61 -5.76
C PHE A 640 -28.14 5.37 -4.47
N THR A 641 -27.66 4.48 -3.61
CA THR A 641 -28.30 4.18 -2.33
C THR A 641 -27.24 4.03 -1.24
N PRO A 642 -27.30 4.76 -0.11
CA PRO A 642 -28.26 5.83 0.21
C PRO A 642 -28.14 7.06 -0.71
N ASP A 643 -29.18 7.90 -0.71
CA ASP A 643 -29.32 9.10 -1.55
C ASP A 643 -28.01 9.93 -1.63
N PRO A 644 -27.51 10.26 -2.83
CA PRO A 644 -26.22 10.94 -3.00
C PRO A 644 -26.19 12.37 -2.44
N THR A 645 -27.34 12.97 -2.11
CA THR A 645 -27.44 14.29 -1.44
C THR A 645 -27.15 14.25 0.06
N GLY A 646 -27.09 13.06 0.66
CA GLY A 646 -26.72 12.92 2.08
C GLY A 646 -25.28 13.37 2.34
N ILE A 647 -25.07 14.24 3.33
CA ILE A 647 -23.79 14.89 3.72
C ILE A 647 -22.62 13.90 3.99
N ARG A 648 -22.92 12.61 4.16
CA ARG A 648 -21.93 11.55 4.37
C ARG A 648 -21.79 10.59 3.20
N ASN A 649 -22.66 10.61 2.19
CA ASN A 649 -22.73 9.57 1.17
C ASN A 649 -21.79 9.84 0.00
N VAL A 650 -21.77 11.08 -0.47
CA VAL A 650 -20.83 11.57 -1.49
C VAL A 650 -20.02 12.71 -0.88
N ARG A 651 -18.69 12.65 -1.03
CA ARG A 651 -17.81 13.76 -0.66
C ARG A 651 -16.72 13.97 -1.69
N THR A 652 -16.25 15.19 -1.74
CA THR A 652 -15.08 15.55 -2.55
C THR A 652 -13.93 16.00 -1.64
N PRO A 653 -12.69 16.07 -2.17
CA PRO A 653 -11.60 16.66 -1.41
C PRO A 653 -11.91 18.11 -1.05
N VAL A 654 -11.26 18.62 0.00
CA VAL A 654 -11.49 19.99 0.47
C VAL A 654 -11.15 20.98 -0.64
N SER A 655 -12.13 21.79 -1.03
CA SER A 655 -11.97 22.83 -2.06
C SER A 655 -11.62 24.18 -1.43
N ARG A 656 -12.17 24.46 -0.23
CA ARG A 656 -12.02 25.73 0.48
C ARG A 656 -11.96 25.50 1.98
N VAL A 657 -11.19 26.33 2.67
CA VAL A 657 -11.11 26.36 4.13
C VAL A 657 -11.53 27.75 4.59
N TYR A 658 -12.51 27.82 5.49
CA TYR A 658 -12.99 29.08 6.07
C TYR A 658 -12.65 29.17 7.56
N ILE A 659 -12.52 30.39 8.06
CA ILE A 659 -12.56 30.66 9.50
C ILE A 659 -13.96 31.18 9.85
N GLU A 660 -14.69 30.47 10.70
CA GLU A 660 -16.00 30.92 11.15
C GLU A 660 -15.87 32.26 11.88
N ASN A 661 -16.74 33.22 11.55
CA ASN A 661 -16.72 34.61 12.04
C ASN A 661 -15.66 35.54 11.41
N GLY A 662 -14.82 35.07 10.49
CA GLY A 662 -13.88 35.92 9.73
C GLY A 662 -12.71 36.48 10.55
N ILE A 663 -12.47 35.95 11.76
CA ILE A 663 -11.37 36.37 12.63
C ILE A 663 -10.07 35.75 12.10
N THR A 664 -9.30 36.53 11.34
CA THR A 664 -8.01 36.10 10.79
C THR A 664 -6.82 36.60 11.61
N GLU A 665 -7.06 37.42 12.64
CA GLU A 665 -6.01 38.01 13.47
C GLU A 665 -6.12 37.54 14.92
N TYR A 666 -5.06 36.93 15.43
CA TYR A 666 -4.95 36.47 16.82
C TYR A 666 -3.77 37.15 17.50
N SER A 667 -3.96 37.64 18.71
CA SER A 667 -2.88 38.16 19.55
C SER A 667 -2.66 37.19 20.70
N LEU A 668 -1.51 36.54 20.74
CA LEU A 668 -1.22 35.40 21.61
C LEU A 668 0.16 35.57 22.27
N ALA A 669 0.34 35.07 23.48
CA ALA A 669 1.68 34.91 24.03
C ALA A 669 2.40 33.71 23.37
N PRO A 670 3.75 33.71 23.25
CA PRO A 670 4.50 32.56 22.77
C PRO A 670 4.14 31.25 23.50
N GLY A 671 3.64 30.25 22.77
CA GLY A 671 3.20 28.97 23.31
C GLY A 671 1.77 28.90 23.86
N GLU A 672 1.02 30.01 23.85
CA GLU A 672 -0.41 30.02 24.18
C GLU A 672 -1.21 29.25 23.12
N VAL A 673 -2.22 28.46 23.55
CA VAL A 673 -3.15 27.80 22.63
C VAL A 673 -4.38 28.66 22.39
N ALA A 674 -4.60 29.02 21.12
CA ALA A 674 -5.81 29.65 20.62
C ALA A 674 -6.78 28.61 20.04
N GLN A 675 -8.07 28.87 20.19
CA GLN A 675 -9.14 28.08 19.59
C GLN A 675 -9.61 28.77 18.30
N VAL A 676 -9.22 28.22 17.15
CA VAL A 676 -9.52 28.76 15.81
C VAL A 676 -10.69 27.99 15.21
N PRO A 677 -11.85 28.61 14.95
CA PRO A 677 -13.00 27.90 14.38
C PRO A 677 -12.81 27.73 12.86
N ILE A 678 -12.29 26.57 12.44
CA ILE A 678 -12.02 26.30 11.03
C ILE A 678 -13.12 25.42 10.45
N ARG A 679 -13.69 25.83 9.32
CA ARG A 679 -14.71 25.10 8.57
C ARG A 679 -14.18 24.71 7.18
N PRO A 680 -13.71 23.46 7.02
CA PRO A 680 -13.40 22.89 5.71
C PRO A 680 -14.69 22.64 4.93
N VAL A 681 -14.64 22.96 3.64
CA VAL A 681 -15.75 22.80 2.69
C VAL A 681 -15.24 22.13 1.43
N ASP A 682 -15.99 21.16 0.93
CA ASP A 682 -15.66 20.41 -0.26
C ASP A 682 -16.13 21.13 -1.55
N SER A 683 -15.96 20.52 -2.72
CA SER A 683 -16.38 21.09 -4.01
C SER A 683 -17.91 21.12 -4.20
N LEU A 684 -18.66 20.35 -3.41
CA LEU A 684 -20.13 20.34 -3.38
C LEU A 684 -20.71 21.35 -2.38
N ASP A 685 -19.86 22.23 -1.83
CA ASP A 685 -20.20 23.21 -0.80
C ASP A 685 -20.69 22.59 0.53
N GLN A 686 -20.33 21.33 0.79
CA GLN A 686 -20.65 20.63 2.02
C GLN A 686 -19.56 20.82 3.08
N SER A 687 -19.96 21.02 4.33
CA SER A 687 -18.99 21.05 5.44
C SER A 687 -18.51 19.64 5.78
N ILE A 688 -17.20 19.42 5.69
CA ILE A 688 -16.58 18.10 5.86
C ILE A 688 -15.54 18.09 6.97
N SER A 689 -15.13 16.88 7.32
CA SER A 689 -14.08 16.60 8.29
C SER A 689 -12.85 16.12 7.56
N THR A 690 -11.71 16.71 7.91
CA THR A 690 -10.43 16.48 7.25
C THR A 690 -9.32 16.70 8.27
N ILE A 691 -8.15 16.14 7.99
CA ILE A 691 -6.94 16.44 8.74
C ILE A 691 -6.33 17.70 8.12
N LEU A 692 -6.04 18.70 8.95
CA LEU A 692 -5.39 19.93 8.51
C LEU A 692 -3.92 19.92 8.94
N GLY A 693 -3.05 20.36 8.04
CA GLY A 693 -1.68 20.73 8.33
C GLY A 693 -1.57 22.24 8.53
N SER A 694 -0.44 22.68 9.09
CA SER A 694 -0.11 24.11 9.17
C SER A 694 1.39 24.35 9.04
N PHE A 695 1.78 25.50 8.49
CA PHE A 695 3.17 25.98 8.46
C PHE A 695 3.21 27.50 8.63
N VAL A 696 4.39 28.02 9.00
CA VAL A 696 4.62 29.47 9.13
C VAL A 696 5.23 30.00 7.83
N GLU A 697 4.64 31.04 7.25
CA GLU A 697 5.18 31.69 6.05
C GLU A 697 6.36 32.61 6.44
N LEU A 698 7.55 32.30 5.92
CA LEU A 698 8.75 33.10 6.15
C LEU A 698 8.71 34.36 5.28
N SER A 699 8.47 35.53 5.89
CA SER A 699 8.62 36.80 5.19
C SER A 699 10.10 37.05 4.87
N GLN A 700 10.39 37.39 3.61
CA GLN A 700 11.75 37.71 3.19
C GLN A 700 12.27 38.93 3.97
N GLY A 701 13.20 38.70 4.91
CA GLY A 701 13.80 39.76 5.74
C GLY A 701 13.97 39.43 7.23
N LEU A 702 13.38 38.34 7.73
CA LEU A 702 13.63 37.89 9.11
C LEU A 702 15.00 37.19 9.20
N SER A 703 15.83 37.62 10.16
CA SER A 703 17.15 37.02 10.46
C SER A 703 17.01 35.56 10.88
N GLN A 704 17.94 34.69 10.43
CA GLN A 704 17.93 33.23 10.66
C GLN A 704 17.81 32.79 12.14
N THR A 705 18.01 33.70 13.09
CA THR A 705 18.00 33.41 14.53
C THR A 705 16.63 33.41 15.21
N ILE A 706 15.56 33.90 14.57
CA ILE A 706 14.24 34.05 15.21
C ILE A 706 13.12 33.59 14.26
N ILE A 707 12.92 32.28 14.17
CA ILE A 707 11.88 31.68 13.33
C ILE A 707 10.70 31.27 14.22
N PRO A 708 9.48 31.80 13.99
CA PRO A 708 8.30 31.27 14.64
C PRO A 708 8.08 29.80 14.22
N ALA A 709 7.81 28.93 15.18
CA ALA A 709 7.61 27.50 14.97
C ALA A 709 6.22 27.07 15.47
N LEU A 710 5.68 25.99 14.90
CA LEU A 710 4.42 25.39 15.37
C LEU A 710 4.70 24.32 16.41
N GLY A 711 3.85 24.22 17.43
CA GLY A 711 3.87 23.12 18.41
C GLY A 711 3.58 21.74 17.77
N PRO A 712 3.65 20.63 18.53
CA PRO A 712 3.52 19.27 17.98
C PRO A 712 2.26 19.10 17.11
N ASN A 713 2.51 18.73 15.85
CA ASN A 713 1.70 19.01 14.67
C ASN A 713 0.73 17.89 14.27
N ILE A 714 -0.52 17.91 14.74
CA ILE A 714 -1.68 17.40 13.98
C ILE A 714 -2.92 18.24 14.37
N ILE A 715 -3.42 19.07 13.46
CA ILE A 715 -4.74 19.67 13.61
C ILE A 715 -5.77 18.63 13.11
N THR A 716 -6.32 17.84 14.03
CA THR A 716 -7.44 16.94 13.71
C THR A 716 -8.75 17.73 13.70
N GLY A 717 -9.26 18.06 12.52
CA GLY A 717 -10.60 18.63 12.37
C GLY A 717 -11.67 17.53 12.30
N TYR A 718 -12.61 17.49 13.25
CA TYR A 718 -13.74 16.55 13.21
C TYR A 718 -15.14 17.18 13.08
N THR A 719 -15.77 16.86 11.94
CA THR A 719 -17.18 16.86 11.44
C THR A 719 -18.31 17.77 11.98
N ALA A 720 -19.01 18.38 11.00
CA ALA A 720 -20.44 18.23 10.60
C ALA A 720 -21.63 18.58 11.51
N ASN A 721 -21.49 19.10 12.73
CA ASN A 721 -22.55 19.89 13.40
C ASN A 721 -21.99 20.68 14.60
N SER A 722 -21.95 22.01 14.42
CA SER A 722 -21.75 23.12 15.39
C SER A 722 -20.53 23.09 16.33
N ASN A 723 -19.59 24.01 16.07
CA ASN A 723 -18.53 24.51 16.95
C ASN A 723 -17.39 23.54 17.30
N LEU A 724 -16.52 23.24 16.33
CA LEU A 724 -15.19 22.74 16.64
C LEU A 724 -14.13 23.79 16.33
N SER A 725 -13.54 24.30 17.41
CA SER A 725 -12.35 25.09 17.36
C SER A 725 -11.11 24.19 17.33
N THR A 726 -10.24 24.42 16.37
CA THR A 726 -8.92 23.84 16.28
C THR A 726 -7.99 24.54 17.27
N SER A 727 -7.21 23.78 18.03
CA SER A 727 -6.17 24.33 18.89
C SER A 727 -4.93 24.70 18.07
N LEU A 728 -4.52 25.97 18.10
CA LEU A 728 -3.34 26.51 17.43
C LEU A 728 -2.39 27.09 18.48
N ALA A 729 -1.15 26.60 18.52
CA ALA A 729 -0.07 27.14 19.36
C ALA A 729 1.11 27.59 18.50
N VAL A 730 1.60 28.80 18.76
CA VAL A 730 2.66 29.44 18.00
C VAL A 730 3.82 29.75 18.93
N LEU A 731 4.99 29.21 18.61
CA LEU A 731 6.25 29.44 19.33
C LEU A 731 7.05 30.49 18.58
N GLY A 732 7.80 31.33 19.28
CA GLY A 732 8.61 32.39 18.68
C GLY A 732 8.91 33.53 19.63
N ALA A 733 9.70 34.51 19.19
CA ALA A 733 9.99 35.68 20.02
C ALA A 733 8.76 36.60 20.17
N THR A 734 8.73 37.34 21.27
CA THR A 734 7.68 38.30 21.56
C THR A 734 7.76 39.51 20.62
N ASN A 735 6.64 40.21 20.46
CA ASN A 735 6.45 41.38 19.60
C ASN A 735 6.77 41.15 18.11
N ILE A 736 6.50 39.92 17.63
CA ILE A 736 6.61 39.56 16.20
C ILE A 736 5.24 39.27 15.62
N THR A 737 5.00 39.76 14.41
CA THR A 737 3.84 39.39 13.59
C THR A 737 4.26 38.36 12.54
N THR A 738 3.51 37.27 12.44
CA THR A 738 3.75 36.22 11.44
C THR A 738 2.44 35.74 10.81
N ASN A 739 2.54 35.17 9.61
CA ASN A 739 1.43 34.53 8.91
C ASN A 739 1.55 33.02 9.04
N ILE A 740 0.45 32.37 9.42
CA ILE A 740 0.34 30.93 9.54
C ILE A 740 -0.61 30.45 8.46
N VAL A 741 -0.13 29.57 7.62
CA VAL A 741 -0.93 28.93 6.58
C VAL A 741 -1.47 27.63 7.14
N VAL A 742 -2.79 27.51 7.23
CA VAL A 742 -3.47 26.24 7.56
C VAL A 742 -4.01 25.65 6.26
N TYR A 743 -3.72 24.39 6.00
CA TYR A 743 -4.04 23.74 4.72
C TYR A 743 -4.60 22.32 4.93
N SER A 744 -5.43 21.84 4.00
CA SER A 744 -5.93 20.46 4.06
C SER A 744 -4.88 19.44 3.62
N LEU A 745 -4.84 18.26 4.24
CA LEU A 745 -4.00 17.14 3.81
C LEU A 745 -4.67 16.22 2.78
N ASP A 746 -5.94 16.48 2.43
CA ASP A 746 -6.71 15.61 1.54
C ASP A 746 -6.31 15.75 0.05
N VAL A 747 -5.52 16.77 -0.30
CA VAL A 747 -5.09 17.05 -1.69
C VAL A 747 -3.59 17.36 -1.73
N GLY A 748 -2.83 16.61 -2.53
CA GLY A 748 -1.37 16.76 -2.63
C GLY A 748 -0.89 17.98 -3.44
N TYR A 749 -1.71 18.53 -4.34
CA TYR A 749 -1.32 19.63 -5.23
C TYR A 749 -2.23 20.85 -5.03
N ARG A 750 -1.71 21.88 -4.34
CA ARG A 750 -2.45 23.09 -3.88
C ARG A 750 -3.60 22.76 -2.92
N PRO A 751 -3.27 22.30 -1.71
CA PRO A 751 -4.29 22.10 -0.69
C PRO A 751 -5.06 23.39 -0.44
N ALA A 752 -6.37 23.28 -0.24
CA ALA A 752 -7.18 24.41 0.19
C ALA A 752 -6.59 24.96 1.49
N GLN A 753 -6.29 26.25 1.50
CA GLN A 753 -5.58 26.90 2.61
C GLN A 753 -6.24 28.20 3.04
N VAL A 754 -5.95 28.60 4.28
CA VAL A 754 -6.34 29.88 4.85
C VAL A 754 -5.18 30.45 5.65
N ASP A 755 -4.99 31.77 5.54
CA ASP A 755 -3.93 32.48 6.23
C ASP A 755 -4.46 33.10 7.53
N ILE A 756 -3.73 32.87 8.62
CA ILE A 756 -4.00 33.42 9.95
C ILE A 756 -2.82 34.31 10.33
N ARG A 757 -3.08 35.59 10.58
CA ARG A 757 -2.09 36.51 11.11
C ARG A 757 -2.02 36.39 12.63
N VAL A 758 -0.84 36.08 13.15
CA VAL A 758 -0.62 35.97 14.60
C VAL A 758 0.37 37.04 15.04
N ASN A 759 -0.06 37.83 16.03
CA ASN A 759 0.78 38.78 16.75
C ASN A 759 1.22 38.12 18.06
N LEU A 760 2.50 37.77 18.16
CA LEU A 760 3.09 37.29 19.40
C LEU A 760 3.31 38.47 20.33
N LEU A 761 2.59 38.51 21.45
CA LEU A 761 2.71 39.54 22.48
C LEU A 761 3.82 39.20 23.47
N ASP A 762 4.19 40.15 24.32
CA ASP A 762 5.03 39.87 25.48
C ASP A 762 4.36 38.90 26.47
N CYS A 763 5.16 38.13 27.20
CA CYS A 763 4.63 37.18 28.17
C CYS A 763 3.85 37.92 29.27
N PRO A 764 2.66 37.42 29.65
CA PRO A 764 1.85 38.03 30.69
C PRO A 764 2.50 37.85 32.06
N VAL A 765 2.02 38.62 33.05
CA VAL A 765 2.51 38.58 34.42
C VAL A 765 2.51 37.16 35.01
N GLY A 766 3.61 36.77 35.63
CA GLY A 766 3.84 35.40 36.14
C GLY A 766 4.48 34.44 35.13
N PHE A 767 4.67 34.87 33.88
CA PHE A 767 5.36 34.10 32.85
C PHE A 767 6.54 34.89 32.27
N GLU A 768 7.64 34.19 31.99
CA GLU A 768 8.87 34.74 31.41
C GLU A 768 9.17 34.07 30.06
N TYR A 769 9.61 34.86 29.09
CA TYR A 769 10.00 34.33 27.78
C TYR A 769 11.32 33.56 27.89
N ARG A 770 11.33 32.32 27.40
CA ARG A 770 12.53 31.49 27.38
C ARG A 770 13.02 31.26 25.95
N GLU A 771 14.21 31.77 25.64
CA GLU A 771 14.82 31.66 24.30
C GLU A 771 15.08 30.21 23.86
N THR A 772 15.38 29.29 24.79
CA THR A 772 15.68 27.89 24.45
C THR A 772 14.46 27.10 23.99
N THR A 773 13.28 27.46 24.45
CA THR A 773 12.01 26.74 24.21
C THR A 773 11.02 27.56 23.38
N LEU A 774 11.37 28.81 23.05
CA LEU A 774 10.60 29.77 22.26
C LEU A 774 9.15 29.93 22.77
N ARG A 775 8.95 29.83 24.09
CA ARG A 775 7.63 29.90 24.74
C ARG A 775 7.70 30.72 26.03
N CYS A 776 6.54 31.19 26.49
CA CYS A 776 6.38 31.72 27.83
C CYS A 776 6.35 30.57 28.84
N GLU A 777 7.25 30.59 29.81
CA GLU A 777 7.31 29.62 30.91
C GLU A 777 7.01 30.30 32.23
N CYS A 778 6.58 29.54 33.23
CA CYS A 778 6.35 30.07 34.58
C CYS A 778 7.62 30.75 35.09
N SER A 779 7.50 31.92 35.72
CA SER A 779 8.65 32.56 36.34
C SER A 779 9.24 31.65 37.42
N GLN A 780 10.56 31.67 37.56
CA GLN A 780 11.26 30.79 38.50
C GLN A 780 10.80 31.03 39.95
N GLU A 781 10.48 32.27 40.29
CA GLU A 781 9.99 32.70 41.61
C GLU A 781 8.66 32.02 42.02
N LEU A 782 7.79 31.72 41.05
CA LEU A 782 6.53 31.04 41.29
C LEU A 782 6.72 29.53 41.48
N LEU A 783 7.58 28.92 40.68
CA LEU A 783 7.91 27.49 40.79
C LEU A 783 8.58 27.15 42.13
N GLU A 784 9.47 28.01 42.62
CA GLU A 784 10.13 27.86 43.93
C GLU A 784 9.15 27.93 45.12
N ARG A 785 7.95 28.48 44.90
CA ARG A 785 6.89 28.61 45.90
C ARG A 785 5.74 27.65 45.67
N GLU A 786 5.93 26.59 44.88
CA GLU A 786 4.92 25.56 44.60
C GLU A 786 3.64 26.11 43.93
N VAL A 787 3.73 27.23 43.21
CA VAL A 787 2.63 27.73 42.38
C VAL A 787 2.66 27.00 41.04
N GLU A 788 1.58 26.31 40.69
CA GLU A 788 1.47 25.62 39.40
C GLU A 788 1.04 26.61 38.31
N CYS A 789 1.80 26.66 37.22
CA CYS A 789 1.48 27.47 36.05
C CYS A 789 1.04 26.59 34.89
N ASP A 790 -0.14 26.85 34.34
CA ASP A 790 -0.56 26.35 33.03
C ASP A 790 -0.14 27.37 31.96
N SER A 791 1.01 27.13 31.32
CA SER A 791 1.54 27.99 30.25
C SER A 791 0.75 27.92 28.95
N THR A 792 -0.10 26.90 28.78
CA THR A 792 -0.92 26.73 27.57
C THR A 792 -2.18 27.60 27.64
N ASN A 793 -2.82 27.66 28.80
CA ASN A 793 -4.04 28.45 29.02
C ASN A 793 -3.79 29.79 29.74
N LEU A 794 -2.54 30.08 30.11
CA LEU A 794 -2.12 31.25 30.88
C LEU A 794 -2.89 31.37 32.20
N VAL A 795 -2.90 30.28 32.97
CA VAL A 795 -3.57 30.20 34.28
C VAL A 795 -2.56 29.90 35.38
N LEU A 796 -2.61 30.70 36.44
CA LEU A 796 -1.87 30.46 37.68
C LEU A 796 -2.79 29.73 38.67
N ARG A 797 -2.34 28.57 39.16
CA ARG A 797 -3.02 27.83 40.24
C ARG A 797 -2.29 28.08 41.54
N VAL A 798 -2.90 28.90 42.39
CA VAL A 798 -2.30 29.35 43.64
C VAL A 798 -2.78 28.45 44.79
N PRO A 799 -1.87 27.78 45.50
CA PRO A 799 -2.23 26.94 46.65
C PRO A 799 -2.89 27.73 47.78
N THR A 800 -3.76 27.07 48.55
CA THR A 800 -4.54 27.65 49.66
C THR A 800 -3.78 28.52 50.70
N GLN A 801 -2.46 28.33 50.84
CA GLN A 801 -1.62 29.02 51.83
C GLN A 801 -0.88 30.23 51.25
N LEU A 802 -1.04 30.50 49.96
CA LEU A 802 -0.30 31.53 49.24
C LEU A 802 -1.26 32.55 48.66
N TRP A 803 -0.75 33.77 48.52
CA TRP A 803 -1.36 34.84 47.76
C TRP A 803 -0.34 35.32 46.73
N VAL A 804 -0.85 35.57 45.54
CA VAL A 804 -0.06 35.94 44.37
C VAL A 804 -0.70 37.16 43.74
N GLY A 805 0.06 38.22 43.53
CA GLY A 805 -0.48 39.41 42.88
C GLY A 805 0.51 40.57 42.80
N PRO A 806 0.12 41.63 42.09
CA PRO A 806 0.94 42.83 41.95
C PRO A 806 1.01 43.58 43.28
N VAL A 807 2.21 43.96 43.69
CA VAL A 807 2.44 44.86 44.84
C VAL A 807 2.49 46.30 44.37
N ASP A 808 3.03 46.54 43.17
CA ASP A 808 2.96 47.82 42.45
C ASP A 808 2.68 47.60 40.95
N ARG A 809 2.78 48.64 40.11
CA ARG A 809 2.49 48.55 38.66
C ARG A 809 3.48 47.68 37.88
N SER A 810 4.60 47.30 38.48
CA SER A 810 5.75 46.63 37.85
C SER A 810 6.28 45.43 38.62
N THR A 811 5.94 45.28 39.91
CA THR A 811 6.43 44.20 40.78
C THR A 811 5.31 43.27 41.19
N PHE A 812 5.61 41.98 41.04
CA PHE A 812 4.76 40.88 41.42
C PHE A 812 5.34 40.24 42.68
N ALA A 813 4.50 39.77 43.60
CA ALA A 813 4.98 39.08 44.77
C ALA A 813 4.15 37.85 45.11
N VAL A 814 4.84 36.86 45.67
CA VAL A 814 4.25 35.70 46.31
C VAL A 814 4.42 35.85 47.81
N GLY A 815 3.31 35.85 48.54
CA GLY A 815 3.33 35.93 49.99
C GLY A 815 2.47 34.85 50.63
N ASN A 816 2.78 34.49 51.87
CA ASN A 816 1.95 33.57 52.63
C ASN A 816 0.62 34.26 52.93
N CYS A 817 -0.48 33.62 52.55
CA CYS A 817 -1.77 34.16 52.88
C CYS A 817 -2.04 34.09 54.39
N ILE A 818 -2.56 35.17 54.94
CA ILE A 818 -3.00 35.26 56.32
C ILE A 818 -4.20 34.32 56.53
N ARG A 819 -4.02 33.32 57.40
CA ARG A 819 -5.03 32.31 57.73
C ARG A 819 -6.36 32.98 58.14
N GLY A 820 -7.40 32.71 57.35
CA GLY A 820 -8.75 33.24 57.57
C GLY A 820 -9.15 34.39 56.64
N LEU A 821 -8.23 35.01 55.91
CA LEU A 821 -8.52 36.07 54.93
C LEU A 821 -8.65 35.57 53.48
N CYS A 822 -7.83 34.60 53.07
CA CYS A 822 -7.97 33.96 51.75
C CYS A 822 -9.01 32.83 51.74
N GLU A 823 -9.54 32.58 50.55
CA GLU A 823 -10.50 31.52 50.30
C GLU A 823 -9.88 30.14 50.60
N PRO A 824 -10.60 29.22 51.29
CA PRO A 824 -10.11 27.87 51.49
C PRO A 824 -10.29 27.07 50.18
N GLY A 825 -9.22 26.98 49.39
CA GLY A 825 -9.20 26.25 48.11
C GLY A 825 -8.15 26.84 47.17
N ASP A 826 -7.71 26.06 46.20
CA ASP A 826 -6.73 26.54 45.22
C ASP A 826 -7.42 27.57 44.31
N ALA A 827 -6.77 28.72 44.11
CA ALA A 827 -7.31 29.80 43.30
C ALA A 827 -6.76 29.71 41.87
N ASN A 828 -7.65 29.68 40.88
CA ASN A 828 -7.28 29.70 39.46
C ASN A 828 -7.39 31.12 38.91
N ILE A 829 -6.26 31.74 38.60
CA ILE A 829 -6.19 33.12 38.11
C ILE A 829 -5.80 33.09 36.63
N SER A 830 -6.71 33.50 35.74
CA SER A 830 -6.39 33.67 34.33
C SER A 830 -5.73 35.03 34.09
N VAL A 831 -4.53 35.01 33.50
CA VAL A 831 -3.73 36.22 33.21
C VAL A 831 -3.81 36.65 31.73
N ARG A 832 -4.79 36.13 30.98
CA ARG A 832 -4.96 36.35 29.53
C ARG A 832 -5.15 37.83 29.14
N ASN A 833 -5.79 38.62 30.01
CA ASN A 833 -6.13 40.02 29.74
C ASN A 833 -5.44 40.96 30.73
N ASN A 834 -5.12 42.18 30.30
CA ASN A 834 -4.51 43.23 31.15
C ASN A 834 -5.36 43.68 32.37
N SER A 835 -6.55 43.11 32.58
CA SER A 835 -7.42 43.35 33.73
C SER A 835 -7.57 42.08 34.57
N VAL A 836 -6.46 41.57 35.10
CA VAL A 836 -6.45 40.39 35.98
C VAL A 836 -7.03 40.75 37.35
N ASN A 837 -8.04 40.00 37.79
CA ASN A 837 -8.61 40.18 39.13
C ASN A 837 -7.95 39.23 40.13
N PHE A 838 -6.94 39.71 40.85
CA PHE A 838 -6.24 38.95 41.89
C PHE A 838 -7.05 38.82 43.20
N ASP A 839 -8.12 39.60 43.38
CA ASP A 839 -8.96 39.55 44.58
C ASP A 839 -9.82 38.29 44.66
N LEU A 840 -9.84 37.45 43.61
CA LEU A 840 -10.43 36.11 43.63
C LEU A 840 -9.81 35.19 44.68
N GLN A 841 -8.60 35.48 45.15
CA GLN A 841 -7.95 34.75 46.24
C GLN A 841 -8.51 35.10 47.62
N CYS A 842 -9.24 36.21 47.73
CA CYS A 842 -9.76 36.74 48.98
C CYS A 842 -11.16 36.19 49.28
N ARG A 843 -11.45 35.90 50.56
CA ARG A 843 -12.77 35.41 50.94
C ARG A 843 -13.86 36.43 50.57
N PRO A 844 -14.82 36.07 49.71
CA PRO A 844 -15.88 36.99 49.29
C PRO A 844 -16.72 37.50 50.47
N SER A 845 -16.91 36.65 51.49
CA SER A 845 -17.69 36.98 52.70
C SER A 845 -17.08 38.06 53.59
N LEU A 846 -15.81 38.44 53.37
CA LEU A 846 -15.12 39.45 54.17
C LEU A 846 -15.06 40.82 53.49
N ASN A 847 -15.44 40.93 52.20
CA ASN A 847 -15.32 42.15 51.38
C ASN A 847 -13.91 42.77 51.40
N ARG A 848 -12.88 41.91 51.30
CA ARG A 848 -11.47 42.30 51.27
C ARG A 848 -10.86 42.07 49.88
N GLY A 849 -9.80 42.80 49.59
CA GLY A 849 -9.01 42.71 48.36
C GLY A 849 -7.59 43.26 48.58
N GLY A 850 -6.87 43.50 47.49
CA GLY A 850 -5.52 44.03 47.49
C GLY A 850 -4.46 43.05 48.00
N VAL A 851 -3.26 43.58 48.28
CA VAL A 851 -2.08 42.78 48.67
C VAL A 851 -2.39 41.93 49.91
N LEU A 852 -2.22 40.61 49.78
CA LEU A 852 -2.52 39.60 50.81
C LEU A 852 -3.97 39.65 51.36
N CYS A 853 -4.92 40.19 50.60
CA CYS A 853 -6.29 40.44 51.06
C CYS A 853 -6.37 41.34 52.31
N GLY A 854 -5.35 42.19 52.51
CA GLY A 854 -5.25 43.05 53.69
C GLY A 854 -6.21 44.26 53.65
N SER A 855 -6.56 44.71 52.45
CA SER A 855 -7.35 45.92 52.25
C SER A 855 -8.85 45.62 52.19
N CYS A 856 -9.68 46.60 52.56
CA CYS A 856 -11.10 46.56 52.26
C CYS A 856 -11.34 46.94 50.80
N LEU A 857 -12.35 46.32 50.17
CA LEU A 857 -12.81 46.75 48.85
C LEU A 857 -13.31 48.20 48.90
N ASP A 858 -13.27 48.89 47.76
CA ASP A 858 -13.69 50.28 47.67
C ASP A 858 -15.13 50.49 48.20
N GLY A 859 -15.28 51.50 49.07
CA GLY A 859 -16.55 51.80 49.75
C GLY A 859 -16.84 50.96 51.01
N TYR A 860 -15.93 50.05 51.38
CA TYR A 860 -15.94 49.32 52.65
C TYR A 860 -14.85 49.80 53.59
N THR A 861 -15.04 49.62 54.89
CA THR A 861 -14.06 49.94 55.92
C THR A 861 -13.99 48.84 56.97
N ASN A 862 -12.85 48.76 57.66
CA ASN A 862 -12.60 47.77 58.70
C ASN A 862 -13.57 47.98 59.87
N VAL A 863 -14.09 46.88 60.40
CA VAL A 863 -14.95 46.89 61.60
C VAL A 863 -14.12 46.55 62.82
N PHE A 864 -14.35 47.29 63.91
CA PHE A 864 -13.65 47.08 65.18
C PHE A 864 -13.77 45.62 65.66
N GLY A 865 -12.62 44.96 65.88
CA GLY A 865 -12.54 43.59 66.38
C GLY A 865 -13.07 42.51 65.43
N SER A 866 -13.16 42.78 64.12
CA SER A 866 -13.65 41.82 63.12
C SER A 866 -12.79 41.85 61.84
N PRO A 867 -12.51 40.69 61.23
CA PRO A 867 -11.82 40.62 59.93
C PRO A 867 -12.72 41.01 58.75
N ARG A 868 -13.99 41.34 58.96
CA ARG A 868 -14.93 41.74 57.91
C ARG A 868 -14.88 43.23 57.65
N CYS A 869 -14.88 43.60 56.36
CA CYS A 869 -15.11 44.96 55.94
C CYS A 869 -16.62 45.18 55.71
N LEU A 870 -17.16 46.27 56.26
CA LEU A 870 -18.55 46.67 56.07
C LEU A 870 -18.64 47.98 55.31
N LYS A 871 -19.73 48.16 54.57
CA LYS A 871 -19.97 49.38 53.81
C LYS A 871 -20.05 50.58 54.76
N CYS A 872 -19.36 51.66 54.41
CA CYS A 872 -19.32 52.86 55.22
C CYS A 872 -20.74 53.41 55.49
N SER A 873 -21.05 53.65 56.77
CA SER A 873 -22.31 54.28 57.20
C SER A 873 -22.03 55.26 58.33
N ASN A 874 -22.64 56.45 58.28
CA ASN A 874 -22.50 57.48 59.31
C ASN A 874 -23.19 57.12 60.64
N ASN A 875 -23.93 56.02 60.70
CA ASN A 875 -24.64 55.59 61.92
C ASN A 875 -23.69 55.20 63.07
N TYR A 876 -22.43 54.86 62.78
CA TYR A 876 -21.44 54.45 63.78
C TYR A 876 -20.85 55.62 64.60
N ALA A 877 -21.08 56.88 64.21
CA ALA A 877 -20.68 58.04 65.02
C ALA A 877 -21.37 58.08 66.40
N VAL A 878 -22.56 57.47 66.52
CA VAL A 878 -23.28 57.30 67.80
C VAL A 878 -22.51 56.39 68.76
N ILE A 879 -21.77 55.41 68.24
CA ILE A 879 -20.96 54.50 69.07
C ILE A 879 -19.78 55.24 69.71
N ILE A 880 -19.20 56.24 69.03
CA ILE A 880 -18.13 57.09 69.59
C ILE A 880 -18.65 57.90 70.79
N LEU A 881 -19.87 58.46 70.69
CA LEU A 881 -20.53 59.15 71.80
C LEU A 881 -20.81 58.20 72.98
N LEU A 882 -21.23 56.96 72.70
CA LEU A 882 -21.43 55.92 73.72
C LEU A 882 -20.11 55.57 74.43
N PHE A 883 -19.02 55.39 73.69
CA PHE A 883 -17.71 55.08 74.26
C PHE A 883 -17.12 56.24 75.06
N LEU A 884 -17.34 57.49 74.65
CA LEU A 884 -16.98 58.67 75.45
C LEU A 884 -17.72 58.71 76.79
N LEU A 885 -19.02 58.41 76.78
CA LEU A 885 -19.84 58.31 77.99
C LEU A 885 -19.41 57.15 78.89
N LEU A 886 -19.20 55.95 78.33
CA LEU A 886 -18.73 54.78 79.06
C LEU A 886 -17.30 54.95 79.58
N GLY A 887 -16.43 55.63 78.83
CA GLY A 887 -15.08 55.97 79.26
C GLY A 887 -15.08 56.95 80.43
N ALA A 888 -15.91 58.00 80.36
CA ALA A 888 -16.09 58.94 81.48
C ALA A 888 -16.69 58.23 82.72
N LEU A 889 -17.65 57.32 82.52
CA LEU A 889 -18.22 56.50 83.58
C LEU A 889 -17.18 55.55 84.19
N LEU A 890 -16.34 54.92 83.38
CA LEU A 890 -15.27 54.04 83.83
C LEU A 890 -14.24 54.81 84.66
N ILE A 891 -13.82 56.00 84.20
CA ILE A 891 -12.93 56.88 84.96
C ILE A 891 -13.58 57.29 86.28
N ALA A 892 -14.86 57.67 86.28
CA ALA A 892 -15.59 58.00 87.51
C ALA A 892 -15.67 56.81 88.48
N LEU A 893 -15.93 55.60 87.98
CA LEU A 893 -15.94 54.37 88.78
C LEU A 893 -14.56 54.04 89.35
N LEU A 894 -13.49 54.20 88.57
CA LEU A 894 -12.11 54.00 89.04
C LEU A 894 -11.68 55.02 90.10
N VAL A 895 -12.29 56.21 90.13
CA VAL A 895 -12.04 57.25 91.15
C VAL A 895 -12.88 57.00 92.42
N ILE A 896 -14.11 56.48 92.30
CA ILE A 896 -15.03 56.24 93.43
C ILE A 896 -14.66 54.96 94.19
N PHE A 897 -14.25 53.91 93.50
CA PHE A 897 -13.83 52.66 94.13
C PHE A 897 -12.31 52.66 94.30
N PRO A 898 -11.77 52.36 95.50
CA PRO A 898 -10.32 52.26 95.73
C PRO A 898 -9.80 50.96 95.10
N VAL A 899 -9.72 50.94 93.78
CA VAL A 899 -9.27 49.79 93.00
C VAL A 899 -7.83 50.03 92.59
N ASN A 900 -6.92 49.36 93.27
CA ASN A 900 -5.50 49.48 93.04
C ASN A 900 -5.13 48.55 91.88
N LEU A 901 -4.68 49.10 90.73
CA LEU A 901 -4.24 48.33 89.56
C LEU A 901 -3.11 47.32 89.88
N SER A 902 -2.39 47.50 90.99
CA SER A 902 -1.28 46.68 91.43
C SER A 902 -1.62 45.56 92.43
N SER A 903 -2.83 45.51 92.99
CA SER A 903 -3.23 44.44 93.92
C SER A 903 -4.72 44.12 93.85
N GLY A 904 -5.08 42.96 93.30
CA GLY A 904 -6.43 42.43 93.32
C GLY A 904 -6.88 41.75 92.03
N TYR A 905 -8.15 41.34 91.99
CA TYR A 905 -8.81 40.60 90.91
C TYR A 905 -8.70 41.27 89.53
N LEU A 906 -8.53 42.60 89.46
CA LEU A 906 -8.48 43.37 88.22
C LEU A 906 -7.19 43.14 87.42
N ASN A 907 -6.05 42.92 88.11
CA ASN A 907 -4.79 42.52 87.46
C ASN A 907 -4.92 41.10 86.86
N GLY A 908 -5.66 40.21 87.54
CA GLY A 908 -5.99 38.89 87.00
C GLY A 908 -6.86 38.96 85.75
N ILE A 909 -7.86 39.86 85.72
CA ILE A 909 -8.72 40.06 84.55
C ILE A 909 -7.96 40.70 83.39
N LEU A 910 -7.09 41.69 83.64
CA LEU A 910 -6.25 42.30 82.61
C LEU A 910 -5.21 41.30 82.07
N PHE A 911 -4.60 40.49 82.94
CA PHE A 911 -3.69 39.44 82.52
C PHE A 911 -4.41 38.37 81.69
N TRP A 912 -5.60 37.94 82.14
CA TRP A 912 -6.45 37.02 81.38
C TRP A 912 -6.87 37.63 80.03
N ALA A 913 -7.28 38.89 79.99
CA ALA A 913 -7.66 39.56 78.75
C ALA A 913 -6.48 39.70 77.77
N ASN A 914 -5.26 39.96 78.29
CA ASN A 914 -4.04 39.97 77.48
C ASN A 914 -3.69 38.56 76.94
N ILE A 915 -3.81 37.51 77.77
CA ILE A 915 -3.61 36.12 77.32
C ILE A 915 -4.65 35.72 76.28
N VAL A 916 -5.93 36.03 76.50
CA VAL A 916 -7.02 35.73 75.55
C VAL A 916 -6.85 36.50 74.24
N SER A 917 -6.44 37.78 74.28
CA SER A 917 -6.14 38.57 73.08
C SER A 917 -4.91 38.02 72.32
N LEU A 918 -3.86 37.58 73.04
CA LEU A 918 -2.64 37.02 72.44
C LEU A 918 -2.87 35.63 71.81
N TYR A 919 -3.71 34.80 72.43
CA TYR A 919 -3.99 33.43 72.02
C TYR A 919 -5.39 33.23 71.40
N GLU A 920 -6.08 34.33 71.02
CA GLU A 920 -7.43 34.30 70.44
C GLU A 920 -7.54 33.30 69.28
N ARG A 921 -6.50 33.26 68.44
CA ARG A 921 -6.39 32.39 67.27
C ARG A 921 -6.29 30.89 67.57
N ILE A 922 -5.94 30.50 68.80
CA ILE A 922 -5.88 29.09 69.24
C ILE A 922 -7.11 28.74 70.09
N LEU A 923 -7.58 29.69 70.92
CA LEU A 923 -8.66 29.47 71.89
C LEU A 923 -10.07 29.54 71.30
N SER A 924 -10.27 30.10 70.10
CA SER A 924 -11.58 30.18 69.45
C SER A 924 -11.55 29.76 67.97
N PRO A 925 -11.53 28.45 67.66
CA PRO A 925 -11.44 27.94 66.28
C PRO A 925 -12.76 28.01 65.49
N SER A 926 -13.87 28.41 66.11
CA SER A 926 -15.21 28.40 65.48
C SER A 926 -15.90 29.76 65.56
N ASP A 927 -16.59 30.15 64.48
CA ASP A 927 -17.26 31.43 64.16
C ASP A 927 -18.35 31.94 65.16
N GLY A 928 -18.31 31.55 66.43
CA GLY A 928 -19.38 31.74 67.41
C GLY A 928 -18.99 32.42 68.72
N GLY A 929 -18.10 33.42 68.72
CA GLY A 929 -17.68 34.07 69.96
C GLY A 929 -17.23 35.54 69.93
N PRO A 930 -17.88 36.48 69.20
CA PRO A 930 -17.41 37.86 69.13
C PRO A 930 -17.48 38.63 70.47
N ARG A 931 -18.23 38.15 71.46
CA ARG A 931 -18.50 38.93 72.68
C ARG A 931 -17.36 38.93 73.69
N VAL A 932 -16.62 37.82 73.79
CA VAL A 932 -15.51 37.71 74.75
C VAL A 932 -14.24 38.36 74.19
N ALA A 933 -13.98 38.18 72.90
CA ALA A 933 -12.85 38.81 72.22
C ALA A 933 -12.98 40.34 72.15
N VAL A 934 -14.18 40.88 71.82
CA VAL A 934 -14.40 42.33 71.82
C VAL A 934 -14.22 42.93 73.21
N LEU A 935 -14.71 42.26 74.25
CA LEU A 935 -14.50 42.70 75.64
C LEU A 935 -13.03 42.61 76.05
N ALA A 936 -12.33 41.53 75.70
CA ALA A 936 -10.90 41.37 75.97
C ALA A 936 -10.07 42.43 75.24
N ASN A 937 -10.31 42.67 73.95
CA ASN A 937 -9.63 43.69 73.14
C ASN A 937 -9.93 45.11 73.63
N TRP A 938 -11.14 45.37 74.15
CA TRP A 938 -11.48 46.64 74.78
C TRP A 938 -10.75 46.85 76.10
N LEU A 939 -10.66 45.80 76.94
CA LEU A 939 -9.94 45.83 78.23
C LEU A 939 -8.43 45.95 78.07
N THR A 940 -7.86 45.41 76.98
CA THR A 940 -6.42 45.48 76.68
C THR A 940 -6.03 46.68 75.81
N LEU A 941 -7.00 47.51 75.39
CA LEU A 941 -6.81 48.59 74.42
C LEU A 941 -6.14 48.13 73.11
N ASN A 942 -6.34 46.86 72.73
CA ASN A 942 -5.89 46.34 71.46
C ASN A 942 -6.91 46.76 70.39
N LEU A 943 -6.74 47.97 69.84
CA LEU A 943 -7.70 48.62 68.95
C LEU A 943 -7.69 48.07 67.51
N GLY A 944 -6.96 46.98 67.25
CA GLY A 944 -6.86 46.32 65.96
C GLY A 944 -5.89 47.02 64.98
N TYR A 945 -5.43 46.26 64.00
CA TYR A 945 -4.68 46.74 62.82
C TYR A 945 -5.62 47.02 61.65
#